data_AF-A0A139HLL0-F1
#
_entry.id   AF-A0A139HLL0-F1
#
_cell.length_a   1.000
_cell.length_b   1.000
_cell.length_c   1.000
_cell.angle_alpha   90.00
_cell.angle_beta   90.00
_cell.angle_gamma   90.00
#
_symmetry.space_group_name_H-M   'P 1'
#
loop_
_entity.id
_entity.type
_entity.pdbx_description
1 polymer ?
#
loop_
_entity_poly.entity_id
_entity_poly.type
_entity_poly.pdbx_seq_one_letter_code
_entity_poly.pdbx_strand_id
1 'polypeptide(L)'
;MSKKGDDVPATVEFVASHEQVSSEKHDHRDASSRAPAGKGDGFSAPAFERKLETTVDETLKLEERLHNMTLERTIKIITELLYMHETDPNFNGETLNQMKDFIANPPTTDIPEKNEELRLMKLEALLAVENSPYAEVRANVDPTDDPNMPCSTLRAWFIGIVFSACGTFIDTLFAFRYPSIGISANVAQLVAYPLGCFFARVLPRWSFTIFGQKFELNPGPFSRKEHMLITIMANVSFGAPYTFYIIPAQAMSQWFNMPFARSQGYQVCISIAVNFFGLGMAGMLRRLLVFPSIAIWPASLPYVALIKAFHTETDEPVLGPFKRFYTWTRQKIFLWATLGMVFYFMLPGYLFTALSIFSWITWISPNNITLDAVCGVAGGVGLNPWPTFDWNMSGLAGLYLPTFAIANQIAGIVVAAFMILAIWFRNAWQTGFLPINSNGTFDNTGKNYNVSKVLDSGNRFNENRYEQYSQPWFSAGFIVYNIWCFASYSAVFSYVYLFHRKTIARSFRGIWRQAFHKEPDTEIEEDIHWRLMQSYKEVPDWQYLVLLLFPIAFGIAALKGWPTGVGVAPLFYGLIMPAIFIIPIGIIQAVTGIPLAINILADIVGGALNAGSANGLIYFKCWAYLSSYQALSFCQDLKMAHYLKVPQRVAFWCQIVATFIFSIVSALEYNFILGIRDVCTPKAPFRMTCPYQKGFYTATVFWGVISPKKLFGPGQRYNMMLLGFPLGFLLVFFYWLARKMYPRSTFLRLVNPVVFCTGPVSFGAPFNLAFHLPDFYVNLVSFVYVRKRYLAFWSKWNYVINAAFSCGIAIAALVIFFALELPKGGTLEVNWWGNSVVSQGCDGSGGCPRLEIPANGTFGPSSWSS
;
A
#
# COMPACT_ATOMS: atom_id res chain seq x y z
N MET A 1 14.32 -69.09 -23.17
CA MET A 1 14.78 -70.39 -23.74
C MET A 1 15.91 -70.95 -22.87
N SER A 2 16.42 -72.17 -23.11
CA SER A 2 17.43 -72.86 -22.26
C SER A 2 18.65 -71.97 -21.91
N LYS A 3 19.28 -71.97 -20.72
CA LYS A 3 19.50 -72.92 -19.59
C LYS A 3 20.67 -73.91 -19.80
N LYS A 4 21.48 -74.11 -18.73
CA LYS A 4 22.74 -74.90 -18.57
C LYS A 4 24.02 -74.25 -19.13
N GLY A 5 25.19 -74.41 -18.51
CA GLY A 5 25.47 -75.00 -17.19
C GLY A 5 26.96 -75.17 -16.85
N ASP A 6 27.31 -74.82 -15.60
CA ASP A 6 28.07 -75.64 -14.63
C ASP A 6 29.39 -76.35 -15.04
N ASP A 7 30.56 -75.94 -14.51
CA ASP A 7 31.30 -76.65 -13.43
C ASP A 7 32.68 -76.01 -13.07
N VAL A 8 33.30 -76.48 -11.96
CA VAL A 8 34.37 -75.88 -11.12
C VAL A 8 35.20 -77.03 -10.47
N PRO A 9 36.48 -76.92 -9.98
CA PRO A 9 37.44 -75.80 -9.79
C PRO A 9 38.72 -75.97 -10.69
N ALA A 10 40.02 -75.74 -10.38
CA ALA A 10 40.77 -75.41 -9.14
C ALA A 10 42.20 -74.80 -9.35
N THR A 11 42.70 -74.20 -8.25
CA THR A 11 44.10 -73.93 -7.80
C THR A 11 45.30 -74.10 -8.76
N VAL A 12 46.06 -73.01 -8.96
CA VAL A 12 47.38 -72.73 -8.32
C VAL A 12 47.46 -71.23 -8.00
N GLU A 13 48.26 -70.83 -7.01
CA GLU A 13 48.36 -69.48 -6.43
C GLU A 13 49.24 -68.49 -7.22
N PHE A 14 49.04 -67.18 -7.01
CA PHE A 14 50.15 -66.23 -6.81
C PHE A 14 49.72 -65.05 -5.91
N VAL A 15 50.69 -64.40 -5.27
CA VAL A 15 50.52 -63.61 -4.03
C VAL A 15 50.00 -62.17 -4.24
N ALA A 16 49.00 -61.78 -3.42
CA ALA A 16 48.80 -60.40 -2.94
C ALA A 16 48.16 -60.44 -1.54
N SER A 17 48.62 -59.60 -0.60
CA SER A 17 48.34 -59.74 0.84
C SER A 17 47.37 -58.70 1.41
N HIS A 18 46.34 -59.17 2.12
CA HIS A 18 45.61 -58.56 3.26
C HIS A 18 45.05 -57.10 3.12
N GLU A 19 43.89 -56.74 3.67
CA GLU A 19 43.14 -57.39 4.77
C GLU A 19 41.59 -57.29 4.65
N GLN A 20 40.93 -57.88 5.64
CA GLN A 20 39.51 -58.22 5.81
C GLN A 20 38.64 -57.06 6.38
N VAL A 21 37.29 -57.11 6.48
CA VAL A 21 36.19 -57.75 5.71
C VAL A 21 34.84 -57.16 6.23
N SER A 22 33.76 -57.35 5.46
CA SER A 22 32.33 -57.27 5.86
C SER A 22 31.68 -55.90 6.12
N SER A 23 30.39 -55.88 5.82
CA SER A 23 29.44 -54.79 6.03
C SER A 23 28.71 -54.92 7.36
N GLU A 24 28.37 -53.80 7.99
CA GLU A 24 27.26 -53.76 8.95
C GLU A 24 26.36 -52.53 8.72
N LYS A 25 25.11 -52.62 9.17
CA LYS A 25 24.19 -51.47 9.16
C LYS A 25 24.58 -50.53 10.29
N HIS A 26 24.58 -49.23 10.07
CA HIS A 26 24.75 -48.24 11.13
C HIS A 26 23.62 -47.20 11.14
N ASP A 27 23.19 -46.86 12.35
CA ASP A 27 22.27 -45.77 12.64
C ASP A 27 22.87 -44.44 12.18
N HIS A 28 22.10 -43.64 11.44
CA HIS A 28 22.41 -42.22 11.28
C HIS A 28 21.95 -41.44 12.51
N ARG A 29 22.69 -41.60 13.61
CA ARG A 29 22.68 -40.73 14.78
C ARG A 29 24.08 -40.17 15.02
N ASP A 30 24.13 -38.98 15.61
CA ASP A 30 25.32 -38.32 16.16
C ASP A 30 26.51 -38.09 15.20
N ALA A 31 26.26 -37.32 14.13
CA ALA A 31 27.30 -36.76 13.26
C ALA A 31 27.13 -35.23 12.99
N SER A 32 26.72 -34.46 14.01
CA SER A 32 26.59 -32.99 13.90
C SER A 32 27.09 -32.22 15.14
N SER A 33 27.94 -32.85 15.97
CA SER A 33 28.27 -32.41 17.32
C SER A 33 29.77 -32.21 17.56
N ARG A 34 30.45 -31.42 16.71
CA ARG A 34 31.77 -30.79 16.97
C ARG A 34 32.05 -29.65 15.99
N ALA A 35 31.63 -28.44 16.35
CA ALA A 35 32.33 -27.24 15.87
C ALA A 35 33.70 -27.17 16.59
N PRO A 36 34.80 -26.80 15.91
CA PRO A 36 36.09 -26.65 16.59
C PRO A 36 36.07 -25.42 17.51
N ALA A 37 36.04 -25.65 18.81
CA ALA A 37 36.12 -24.59 19.82
C ALA A 37 37.56 -24.03 19.91
N GLY A 38 37.96 -23.26 18.89
CA GLY A 38 39.22 -22.54 18.87
C GLY A 38 39.29 -21.53 20.01
N LYS A 39 40.27 -21.67 20.91
CA LYS A 39 40.59 -20.65 21.91
C LYS A 39 41.35 -19.52 21.23
N GLY A 40 40.64 -18.47 20.84
CA GLY A 40 41.21 -17.23 20.30
C GLY A 40 40.29 -16.04 20.57
N ASP A 41 40.75 -15.12 21.40
CA ASP A 41 40.35 -13.73 21.61
C ASP A 41 38.90 -13.29 21.27
N GLY A 42 38.06 -13.35 22.31
CA GLY A 42 37.45 -12.11 22.82
C GLY A 42 36.14 -11.60 22.20
N PHE A 43 35.71 -12.06 21.03
CA PHE A 43 34.52 -11.50 20.35
C PHE A 43 33.39 -12.52 20.17
N SER A 44 32.17 -12.17 20.64
CA SER A 44 31.01 -13.06 20.59
C SER A 44 30.15 -12.85 19.34
N ALA A 45 30.11 -13.85 18.45
CA ALA A 45 29.31 -13.86 17.21
C ALA A 45 27.86 -13.33 17.34
N PRO A 46 27.03 -13.75 18.34
CA PRO A 46 25.64 -13.28 18.45
C PRO A 46 25.48 -11.79 18.82
N ALA A 47 26.58 -11.05 19.05
CA ALA A 47 26.55 -9.59 19.13
C ALA A 47 26.54 -8.93 17.73
N PHE A 48 27.27 -9.49 16.76
CA PHE A 48 27.38 -8.93 15.40
C PHE A 48 26.10 -9.14 14.58
N GLU A 49 25.54 -10.35 14.61
CA GLU A 49 24.24 -10.70 13.99
C GLU A 49 23.15 -9.68 14.34
N ARG A 50 23.14 -9.18 15.57
CA ARG A 50 22.18 -8.19 16.07
C ARG A 50 22.49 -6.74 15.68
N LYS A 51 23.75 -6.39 15.41
CA LYS A 51 24.15 -5.05 14.93
C LYS A 51 23.81 -4.89 13.45
N LEU A 52 24.15 -5.90 12.64
CA LEU A 52 23.97 -6.01 11.19
C LEU A 52 22.53 -6.42 10.76
N GLU A 53 21.70 -6.84 11.73
CA GLU A 53 20.40 -7.50 11.52
C GLU A 53 20.46 -8.69 10.53
N THR A 54 21.51 -9.51 10.61
CA THR A 54 21.76 -10.65 9.71
C THR A 54 21.49 -11.99 10.39
N THR A 55 21.21 -13.03 9.59
CA THR A 55 21.20 -14.41 10.09
C THR A 55 22.62 -14.97 10.23
N VAL A 56 22.78 -16.06 10.98
CA VAL A 56 24.08 -16.76 11.15
C VAL A 56 24.68 -17.16 9.80
N ASP A 57 23.83 -17.62 8.87
CA ASP A 57 24.24 -18.04 7.53
C ASP A 57 24.53 -16.87 6.58
N GLU A 58 24.15 -15.64 6.96
CA GLU A 58 24.55 -14.40 6.29
C GLU A 58 25.87 -13.87 6.86
N THR A 59 26.05 -13.85 8.19
CA THR A 59 27.31 -13.39 8.80
C THR A 59 28.50 -14.25 8.36
N LEU A 60 28.37 -15.57 8.36
CA LEU A 60 29.45 -16.47 7.92
C LEU A 60 29.90 -16.19 6.48
N LYS A 61 28.96 -15.96 5.55
CA LYS A 61 29.26 -15.66 4.14
C LYS A 61 29.92 -14.29 3.93
N LEU A 62 29.63 -13.32 4.81
CA LEU A 62 30.29 -12.02 4.82
C LEU A 62 31.71 -12.13 5.42
N GLU A 63 31.90 -12.96 6.46
CA GLU A 63 33.20 -13.19 7.09
C GLU A 63 34.19 -13.92 6.16
N GLU A 64 33.73 -14.91 5.38
CA GLU A 64 34.51 -15.55 4.30
C GLU A 64 35.11 -14.54 3.31
N ARG A 65 34.48 -13.36 3.15
CA ARG A 65 34.87 -12.32 2.18
C ARG A 65 35.46 -11.07 2.82
N LEU A 66 35.61 -11.04 4.14
CA LEU A 66 36.09 -9.89 4.91
C LEU A 66 37.45 -9.37 4.42
N HIS A 67 38.35 -10.29 4.03
CA HIS A 67 39.68 -9.98 3.53
C HIS A 67 39.70 -9.37 2.11
N ASN A 68 38.61 -9.48 1.34
CA ASN A 68 38.50 -8.91 -0.01
C ASN A 68 38.09 -7.42 0.01
N MET A 69 37.72 -6.88 1.17
CA MET A 69 37.31 -5.48 1.33
C MET A 69 38.48 -4.66 1.89
N THR A 70 39.02 -3.70 1.12
CA THR A 70 40.10 -2.80 1.55
C THR A 70 39.56 -1.61 2.34
N LEU A 71 40.39 -1.02 3.22
CA LEU A 71 40.03 0.18 4.00
C LEU A 71 39.52 1.33 3.13
N GLU A 72 40.22 1.68 2.04
CA GLU A 72 39.83 2.77 1.13
C GLU A 72 38.43 2.54 0.52
N ARG A 73 38.17 1.32 0.03
CA ARG A 73 36.87 0.93 -0.51
C ARG A 73 35.78 0.94 0.56
N THR A 74 36.11 0.52 1.78
CA THR A 74 35.22 0.60 2.95
C THR A 74 34.82 2.05 3.22
N ILE A 75 35.79 2.98 3.25
CA ILE A 75 35.53 4.40 3.48
C ILE A 75 34.64 4.99 2.38
N LYS A 76 34.85 4.65 1.10
CA LYS A 76 33.95 5.09 0.01
C LYS A 76 32.50 4.64 0.25
N ILE A 77 32.28 3.33 0.46
CA ILE A 77 30.96 2.74 0.65
C ILE A 77 30.27 3.33 1.89
N ILE A 78 30.95 3.40 3.02
CA ILE A 78 30.39 3.94 4.27
C ILE A 78 30.07 5.44 4.14
N THR A 79 30.79 6.19 3.31
CA THR A 79 30.48 7.60 3.04
C THR A 79 29.15 7.78 2.30
N GLU A 80 28.90 6.99 1.25
CA GLU A 80 27.64 7.09 0.50
C GLU A 80 26.47 6.43 1.22
N LEU A 81 26.69 5.35 1.99
CA LEU A 81 25.68 4.81 2.92
C LEU A 81 25.26 5.85 3.97
N LEU A 82 26.20 6.57 4.59
CA LEU A 82 25.84 7.68 5.49
C LEU A 82 25.02 8.76 4.77
N TYR A 83 25.43 9.15 3.56
CA TYR A 83 24.73 10.17 2.78
C TYR A 83 23.29 9.76 2.43
N MET A 84 23.09 8.50 2.01
CA MET A 84 21.78 7.96 1.67
C MET A 84 20.88 7.78 2.91
N HIS A 85 21.42 7.25 4.00
CA HIS A 85 20.62 6.77 5.14
C HIS A 85 20.56 7.72 6.35
N GLU A 86 21.31 8.84 6.41
CA GLU A 86 21.26 9.82 7.54
C GLU A 86 19.83 10.29 7.92
N THR A 87 18.94 10.36 6.93
CA THR A 87 17.56 10.82 7.11
C THR A 87 16.54 9.68 7.24
N ASP A 88 16.95 8.43 7.01
CA ASP A 88 16.09 7.25 7.07
C ASP A 88 15.76 6.84 8.52
N PRO A 89 14.50 6.57 8.86
CA PRO A 89 14.12 5.93 10.12
C PRO A 89 14.27 4.40 10.13
N ASN A 90 14.36 3.72 8.97
CA ASN A 90 14.47 2.27 8.89
C ASN A 90 15.89 1.78 9.22
N PHE A 91 16.93 2.41 8.66
CA PHE A 91 18.32 2.03 8.90
C PHE A 91 18.70 2.18 10.39
N ASN A 92 19.47 1.24 10.95
CA ASN A 92 19.79 1.16 12.37
C ASN A 92 20.25 2.52 12.98
N GLY A 93 19.66 2.86 14.14
CA GLY A 93 19.98 4.03 14.96
C GLY A 93 21.47 4.18 15.26
N GLU A 94 22.08 3.08 15.72
CA GLU A 94 23.41 3.05 16.34
C GLU A 94 24.52 2.88 15.29
N THR A 95 24.29 2.05 14.27
CA THR A 95 25.24 1.85 13.16
C THR A 95 25.60 3.16 12.46
N LEU A 96 24.63 4.07 12.18
CA LEU A 96 24.97 5.37 11.57
C LEU A 96 25.79 6.29 12.48
N ASN A 97 25.73 6.12 13.82
CA ASN A 97 26.61 6.86 14.72
C ASN A 97 28.03 6.28 14.66
N GLN A 98 28.17 4.96 14.64
CA GLN A 98 29.47 4.28 14.48
C GLN A 98 30.11 4.61 13.12
N MET A 99 29.36 4.53 12.02
CA MET A 99 29.83 4.96 10.69
C MET A 99 30.32 6.43 10.68
N LYS A 100 29.68 7.33 11.45
CA LYS A 100 30.12 8.74 11.59
C LYS A 100 31.40 8.88 12.41
N ASP A 101 31.56 8.09 13.47
CA ASP A 101 32.78 8.10 14.29
C ASP A 101 33.97 7.48 13.53
N PHE A 102 33.75 6.39 12.78
CA PHE A 102 34.71 5.75 11.87
C PHE A 102 35.20 6.70 10.76
N ILE A 103 34.32 7.47 10.11
CA ILE A 103 34.75 8.46 9.09
C ILE A 103 35.46 9.66 9.73
N ALA A 104 35.09 10.05 10.95
CA ALA A 104 35.79 11.12 11.66
C ALA A 104 37.21 10.71 12.11
N ASN A 105 37.43 9.43 12.44
CA ASN A 105 38.70 8.89 12.93
C ASN A 105 39.04 7.54 12.24
N PRO A 106 39.35 7.54 10.93
CA PRO A 106 39.60 6.31 10.20
C PRO A 106 40.85 5.58 10.74
N PRO A 107 40.81 4.25 10.91
CA PRO A 107 41.91 3.50 11.52
C PRO A 107 43.15 3.47 10.61
N THR A 108 44.33 3.64 11.21
CA THR A 108 45.62 3.72 10.50
C THR A 108 46.18 2.38 10.03
N THR A 109 45.52 1.26 10.35
CA THR A 109 45.96 -0.09 9.96
C THR A 109 44.78 -0.93 9.50
N ASP A 110 44.93 -1.58 8.34
CA ASP A 110 43.85 -2.34 7.70
C ASP A 110 43.79 -3.81 8.19
N ILE A 111 43.70 -4.00 9.51
CA ILE A 111 43.70 -5.33 10.17
C ILE A 111 42.38 -5.54 10.93
N PRO A 112 41.36 -6.18 10.32
CA PRO A 112 40.03 -6.30 10.93
C PRO A 112 40.01 -7.11 12.23
N GLU A 113 40.89 -8.10 12.36
CA GLU A 113 41.02 -8.94 13.56
C GLU A 113 41.43 -8.15 14.81
N LYS A 114 42.10 -6.99 14.63
CA LYS A 114 42.61 -6.15 15.73
C LYS A 114 41.73 -4.95 16.04
N ASN A 115 40.62 -4.76 15.32
CA ASN A 115 39.72 -3.62 15.50
C ASN A 115 38.26 -4.03 15.21
N GLU A 116 37.44 -4.12 16.26
CA GLU A 116 36.03 -4.48 16.18
C GLU A 116 35.23 -3.53 15.27
N GLU A 117 35.54 -2.23 15.31
CA GLU A 117 34.87 -1.21 14.49
C GLU A 117 35.24 -1.35 13.02
N LEU A 118 36.52 -1.58 12.68
CA LEU A 118 36.94 -1.85 11.32
C LEU A 118 36.29 -3.14 10.77
N ARG A 119 36.23 -4.21 11.57
CA ARG A 119 35.52 -5.45 11.20
C ARG A 119 34.04 -5.18 10.95
N LEU A 120 33.36 -4.45 11.84
CA LEU A 120 31.95 -4.11 11.69
C LEU A 120 31.70 -3.27 10.43
N MET A 121 32.49 -2.21 10.20
CA MET A 121 32.34 -1.33 9.03
C MET A 121 32.63 -2.05 7.71
N LYS A 122 33.59 -2.98 7.68
CA LYS A 122 33.79 -3.87 6.52
C LYS A 122 32.62 -4.82 6.29
N LEU A 123 32.03 -5.38 7.34
CA LEU A 123 30.84 -6.25 7.24
C LEU A 123 29.61 -5.48 6.76
N GLU A 124 29.38 -4.26 7.25
CA GLU A 124 28.32 -3.35 6.75
C GLU A 124 28.54 -2.99 5.26
N ALA A 125 29.77 -2.63 4.88
CA ALA A 125 30.12 -2.31 3.50
C ALA A 125 29.99 -3.52 2.55
N LEU A 126 30.35 -4.73 3.00
CA LEU A 126 30.11 -5.97 2.26
C LEU A 126 28.61 -6.27 2.16
N LEU A 127 27.86 -6.14 3.25
CA LEU A 127 26.42 -6.40 3.31
C LEU A 127 25.65 -5.53 2.32
N ALA A 128 25.96 -4.24 2.22
CA ALA A 128 25.33 -3.32 1.27
C ALA A 128 25.70 -3.59 -0.20
N VAL A 129 26.90 -4.12 -0.46
CA VAL A 129 27.37 -4.44 -1.82
C VAL A 129 26.90 -5.81 -2.29
N GLU A 130 26.71 -6.78 -1.38
CA GLU A 130 26.32 -8.16 -1.69
C GLU A 130 24.84 -8.48 -1.44
N ASN A 131 24.11 -7.65 -0.69
CA ASN A 131 22.67 -7.81 -0.47
C ASN A 131 22.02 -6.44 -0.21
N SER A 132 20.71 -6.40 0.07
CA SER A 132 20.08 -5.17 0.57
C SER A 132 20.47 -4.92 2.03
N PRO A 133 20.72 -3.67 2.46
CA PRO A 133 20.97 -3.36 3.88
C PRO A 133 19.75 -3.62 4.78
N TYR A 134 18.54 -3.70 4.23
CA TYR A 134 17.30 -3.91 4.99
C TYR A 134 16.93 -5.40 5.12
N ALA A 135 16.78 -5.90 6.35
CA ALA A 135 16.37 -7.27 6.63
C ALA A 135 14.98 -7.61 6.04
N GLU A 136 14.07 -6.63 5.99
CA GLU A 136 12.77 -6.67 5.32
C GLU A 136 12.89 -7.07 3.84
N VAL A 137 13.92 -6.56 3.17
CA VAL A 137 14.18 -6.83 1.75
C VAL A 137 14.89 -8.17 1.61
N ARG A 138 15.95 -8.43 2.40
CA ARG A 138 16.70 -9.71 2.38
C ARG A 138 15.81 -10.94 2.60
N ALA A 139 14.83 -10.84 3.50
CA ALA A 139 13.86 -11.91 3.77
C ALA A 139 13.12 -12.41 2.51
N ASN A 140 12.77 -11.48 1.62
CA ASN A 140 11.83 -11.71 0.52
C ASN A 140 12.50 -11.70 -0.85
N VAL A 141 13.58 -10.93 -1.01
CA VAL A 141 14.21 -10.62 -2.30
C VAL A 141 15.59 -11.27 -2.39
N ASP A 142 15.86 -11.97 -3.50
CA ASP A 142 17.16 -12.62 -3.70
C ASP A 142 18.24 -11.63 -4.19
N PRO A 143 19.49 -11.73 -3.69
CA PRO A 143 20.64 -10.97 -4.19
C PRO A 143 21.21 -11.52 -5.53
N THR A 144 20.52 -12.46 -6.18
CA THR A 144 20.95 -13.11 -7.42
C THR A 144 19.83 -13.14 -8.45
N ASP A 145 20.21 -13.28 -9.73
CA ASP A 145 19.25 -13.43 -10.83
C ASP A 145 19.81 -14.22 -12.01
N ASP A 146 18.92 -14.83 -12.80
CA ASP A 146 19.19 -15.43 -14.10
C ASP A 146 18.55 -14.60 -15.22
N PRO A 147 19.34 -13.93 -16.08
CA PRO A 147 18.86 -13.18 -17.24
C PRO A 147 18.14 -14.01 -18.32
N ASN A 148 18.35 -15.33 -18.36
CA ASN A 148 17.78 -16.22 -19.38
C ASN A 148 16.40 -16.79 -18.97
N MET A 149 16.04 -16.66 -17.69
CA MET A 149 14.78 -17.15 -17.14
C MET A 149 13.56 -16.59 -17.89
N PRO A 150 12.68 -17.44 -18.46
CA PRO A 150 11.50 -16.99 -19.20
C PRO A 150 10.63 -16.01 -18.41
N CYS A 151 10.07 -15.00 -19.09
CA CYS A 151 9.24 -13.97 -18.46
C CYS A 151 8.09 -13.51 -19.39
N SER A 152 8.42 -12.95 -20.56
CA SER A 152 7.44 -12.49 -21.56
C SER A 152 6.96 -13.65 -22.44
N THR A 153 6.22 -14.61 -21.86
CA THR A 153 5.75 -15.80 -22.57
C THR A 153 4.28 -15.67 -22.97
N LEU A 154 3.85 -16.42 -24.00
CA LEU A 154 2.47 -16.39 -24.49
C LEU A 154 1.46 -16.81 -23.41
N ARG A 155 1.81 -17.78 -22.54
CA ARG A 155 0.96 -18.18 -21.40
C ARG A 155 0.87 -17.09 -20.32
N ALA A 156 1.96 -16.38 -20.03
CA ALA A 156 1.95 -15.30 -19.03
C ALA A 156 1.08 -14.14 -19.51
N TRP A 157 1.23 -13.73 -20.77
CA TRP A 157 0.37 -12.73 -21.40
C TRP A 157 -1.09 -13.17 -21.47
N PHE A 158 -1.40 -14.41 -21.86
CA PHE A 158 -2.77 -14.90 -21.93
C PHE A 158 -3.45 -14.90 -20.55
N ILE A 159 -2.82 -15.47 -19.53
CA ILE A 159 -3.38 -15.51 -18.16
C ILE A 159 -3.54 -14.08 -17.63
N GLY A 160 -2.54 -13.22 -17.80
CA GLY A 160 -2.58 -11.82 -17.37
C GLY A 160 -3.70 -11.01 -18.03
N ILE A 161 -3.88 -11.13 -19.35
CA ILE A 161 -4.94 -10.45 -20.10
C ILE A 161 -6.33 -10.90 -19.63
N VAL A 162 -6.54 -12.22 -19.48
CA VAL A 162 -7.82 -12.79 -19.00
C VAL A 162 -8.09 -12.34 -17.57
N PHE A 163 -7.09 -12.35 -16.70
CA PHE A 163 -7.22 -11.90 -15.31
C PHE A 163 -7.54 -10.41 -15.25
N SER A 164 -6.87 -9.56 -16.02
CA SER A 164 -7.18 -8.13 -16.07
C SER A 164 -8.62 -7.86 -16.51
N ALA A 165 -9.12 -8.57 -17.53
CA ALA A 165 -10.48 -8.40 -18.00
C ALA A 165 -11.52 -8.86 -16.95
N CYS A 166 -11.34 -10.05 -16.37
CA CYS A 166 -12.25 -10.58 -15.36
C CYS A 166 -12.21 -9.79 -14.04
N GLY A 167 -11.02 -9.41 -13.56
CA GLY A 167 -10.86 -8.62 -12.34
C GLY A 167 -11.50 -7.24 -12.46
N THR A 168 -11.20 -6.52 -13.55
CA THR A 168 -11.83 -5.21 -13.84
C THR A 168 -13.35 -5.30 -13.76
N PHE A 169 -13.93 -6.31 -14.42
CA PHE A 169 -15.38 -6.49 -14.51
C PHE A 169 -16.00 -6.84 -13.15
N ILE A 170 -15.42 -7.79 -12.42
CA ILE A 170 -15.93 -8.21 -11.10
C ILE A 170 -15.88 -7.03 -10.12
N ASP A 171 -14.75 -6.34 -10.03
CA ASP A 171 -14.55 -5.31 -9.02
C ASP A 171 -15.27 -3.99 -9.37
N THR A 172 -15.40 -3.67 -10.67
CA THR A 172 -16.23 -2.52 -11.12
C THR A 172 -17.70 -2.78 -10.83
N LEU A 173 -18.21 -3.98 -11.12
CA LEU A 173 -19.60 -4.36 -10.87
C LEU A 173 -19.95 -4.31 -9.38
N PHE A 174 -19.14 -4.96 -8.54
CA PHE A 174 -19.43 -5.09 -7.11
C PHE A 174 -19.08 -3.84 -6.28
N ALA A 175 -18.31 -2.89 -6.80
CA ALA A 175 -18.12 -1.61 -6.13
C ALA A 175 -19.44 -0.80 -6.01
N PHE A 176 -20.42 -0.98 -6.91
CA PHE A 176 -21.75 -0.34 -6.81
C PHE A 176 -22.62 -0.89 -5.66
N ARG A 177 -22.24 -2.03 -5.08
CA ARG A 177 -22.93 -2.71 -3.98
C ARG A 177 -22.59 -2.08 -2.62
N TYR A 178 -23.51 -2.21 -1.67
CA TYR A 178 -23.19 -2.09 -0.24
C TYR A 178 -23.56 -3.38 0.54
N PRO A 179 -22.62 -3.98 1.29
CA PRO A 179 -21.17 -3.71 1.26
C PRO A 179 -20.57 -4.08 -0.11
N SER A 180 -19.56 -3.33 -0.54
CA SER A 180 -18.81 -3.60 -1.77
C SER A 180 -17.95 -4.86 -1.61
N ILE A 181 -17.74 -5.57 -2.72
CA ILE A 181 -16.85 -6.74 -2.80
C ILE A 181 -15.75 -6.41 -3.79
N GLY A 182 -14.52 -6.84 -3.52
CA GLY A 182 -13.39 -6.69 -4.42
C GLY A 182 -12.37 -7.81 -4.24
N ILE A 183 -11.73 -8.23 -5.32
CA ILE A 183 -10.69 -9.25 -5.32
C ILE A 183 -9.32 -8.56 -5.23
N SER A 184 -8.40 -9.10 -4.42
CA SER A 184 -7.02 -8.58 -4.34
C SER A 184 -6.08 -9.30 -5.31
N ALA A 185 -5.01 -8.63 -5.75
CA ALA A 185 -3.99 -9.23 -6.62
C ALA A 185 -3.32 -10.48 -6.00
N ASN A 186 -3.35 -10.63 -4.67
CA ASN A 186 -2.91 -11.86 -3.99
C ASN A 186 -3.75 -13.09 -4.40
N VAL A 187 -5.05 -12.93 -4.63
CA VAL A 187 -5.94 -14.00 -5.12
C VAL A 187 -5.62 -14.33 -6.58
N ALA A 188 -5.38 -13.32 -7.42
CA ALA A 188 -4.91 -13.53 -8.79
C ALA A 188 -3.60 -14.32 -8.80
N GLN A 189 -2.64 -13.93 -7.94
CA GLN A 189 -1.36 -14.62 -7.78
C GLN A 189 -1.53 -16.07 -7.32
N LEU A 190 -2.44 -16.35 -6.37
CA LEU A 190 -2.78 -17.71 -5.92
C LEU A 190 -3.33 -18.58 -7.06
N VAL A 191 -4.23 -18.05 -7.91
CA VAL A 191 -4.84 -18.81 -9.02
C VAL A 191 -3.90 -18.88 -10.24
N ALA A 192 -3.02 -17.90 -10.42
CA ALA A 192 -2.02 -17.87 -11.49
C ALA A 192 -1.03 -19.05 -11.41
N TYR A 193 -0.65 -19.48 -10.20
CA TYR A 193 0.32 -20.58 -10.02
C TYR A 193 -0.15 -21.94 -10.58
N PRO A 194 -1.31 -22.50 -10.17
CA PRO A 194 -1.79 -23.76 -10.73
C PRO A 194 -2.11 -23.65 -12.23
N LEU A 195 -2.60 -22.50 -12.72
CA LEU A 195 -2.82 -22.29 -14.16
C LEU A 195 -1.49 -22.27 -14.93
N GLY A 196 -0.49 -21.49 -14.50
CA GLY A 196 0.83 -21.45 -15.13
C GLY A 196 1.48 -22.82 -15.20
N CYS A 197 1.40 -23.59 -14.10
CA CYS A 197 1.87 -24.97 -14.04
C CYS A 197 1.02 -25.97 -14.86
N PHE A 198 -0.26 -25.69 -15.12
CA PHE A 198 -1.10 -26.47 -16.04
C PHE A 198 -0.70 -26.19 -17.51
N PHE A 199 -0.66 -24.91 -17.91
CA PHE A 199 -0.19 -24.51 -19.24
C PHE A 199 1.23 -24.98 -19.54
N ALA A 200 2.13 -25.00 -18.55
CA ALA A 200 3.49 -25.55 -18.69
C ALA A 200 3.55 -27.07 -18.94
N ARG A 201 2.51 -27.83 -18.56
CA ARG A 201 2.39 -29.28 -18.80
C ARG A 201 1.61 -29.61 -20.08
N VAL A 202 0.63 -28.79 -20.44
CA VAL A 202 -0.33 -29.08 -21.53
C VAL A 202 0.07 -28.47 -22.87
N LEU A 203 0.69 -27.28 -22.89
CA LEU A 203 1.09 -26.66 -24.16
C LEU A 203 2.28 -27.40 -24.79
N PRO A 204 2.26 -27.71 -26.10
CA PRO A 204 3.40 -28.30 -26.78
C PRO A 204 4.55 -27.30 -26.87
N ARG A 205 5.79 -27.82 -26.87
CA ARG A 205 7.03 -27.02 -27.04
C ARG A 205 7.23 -26.63 -28.52
N TRP A 206 6.27 -25.88 -29.07
CA TRP A 206 6.35 -25.33 -30.42
C TRP A 206 6.97 -23.94 -30.40
N SER A 207 7.79 -23.64 -31.42
CA SER A 207 8.34 -22.31 -31.65
C SER A 207 8.06 -21.83 -33.07
N PHE A 208 7.63 -20.59 -33.22
CA PHE A 208 7.34 -19.96 -34.50
C PHE A 208 7.97 -18.57 -34.57
N THR A 209 8.39 -18.15 -35.76
CA THR A 209 9.06 -16.86 -35.97
C THR A 209 8.10 -15.88 -36.62
N ILE A 210 7.79 -14.77 -35.94
CA ILE A 210 6.93 -13.68 -36.46
C ILE A 210 7.76 -12.39 -36.46
N PHE A 211 7.81 -11.70 -37.60
CA PHE A 211 8.60 -10.48 -37.82
C PHE A 211 10.07 -10.59 -37.33
N GLY A 212 10.69 -11.75 -37.52
CA GLY A 212 12.07 -12.03 -37.11
C GLY A 212 12.26 -12.36 -35.61
N GLN A 213 11.21 -12.28 -34.79
CA GLN A 213 11.25 -12.69 -33.37
C GLN A 213 10.76 -14.13 -33.22
N LYS A 214 11.54 -14.97 -32.51
CA LYS A 214 11.15 -16.33 -32.16
C LYS A 214 10.22 -16.31 -30.95
N PHE A 215 8.99 -16.76 -31.13
CA PHE A 215 8.02 -16.97 -30.06
C PHE A 215 7.95 -18.45 -29.71
N GLU A 216 7.97 -18.79 -28.43
CA GLU A 216 7.84 -20.16 -27.94
C GLU A 216 6.54 -20.29 -27.15
N LEU A 217 5.72 -21.27 -27.54
CA LEU A 217 4.41 -21.52 -26.92
C LEU A 217 4.56 -22.09 -25.50
N ASN A 218 5.57 -22.93 -25.29
CA ASN A 218 5.96 -23.46 -23.99
C ASN A 218 7.50 -23.52 -23.87
N PRO A 219 8.14 -22.48 -23.29
CA PRO A 219 9.60 -22.42 -23.16
C PRO A 219 10.16 -23.26 -21.99
N GLY A 220 9.32 -23.94 -21.19
CA GLY A 220 9.76 -24.73 -20.03
C GLY A 220 8.82 -24.63 -18.83
N PRO A 221 9.28 -24.98 -17.61
CA PRO A 221 8.55 -24.79 -16.36
C PRO A 221 8.04 -23.35 -16.18
N PHE A 222 6.99 -23.16 -15.39
CA PHE A 222 6.45 -21.84 -15.07
C PHE A 222 7.40 -21.10 -14.12
N SER A 223 7.82 -19.88 -14.47
CA SER A 223 8.86 -19.14 -13.75
C SER A 223 8.32 -18.10 -12.76
N ARG A 224 9.16 -17.73 -11.78
CA ARG A 224 8.90 -16.59 -10.86
C ARG A 224 8.68 -15.26 -11.60
N LYS A 225 9.30 -15.06 -12.77
CA LYS A 225 9.20 -13.83 -13.58
C LYS A 225 7.93 -13.79 -14.43
N GLU A 226 7.48 -14.94 -14.93
CA GLU A 226 6.14 -15.06 -15.55
C GLU A 226 5.04 -14.83 -14.52
N HIS A 227 5.22 -15.39 -13.32
CA HIS A 227 4.26 -15.24 -12.22
C HIS A 227 4.14 -13.79 -11.77
N MET A 228 5.26 -13.08 -11.62
CA MET A 228 5.26 -11.65 -11.28
C MET A 228 4.63 -10.79 -12.37
N LEU A 229 4.81 -11.16 -13.65
CA LEU A 229 4.16 -10.45 -14.76
C LEU A 229 2.63 -10.49 -14.64
N ILE A 230 2.07 -11.67 -14.35
CA ILE A 230 0.62 -11.84 -14.11
C ILE A 230 0.18 -11.07 -12.85
N THR A 231 0.96 -11.11 -11.77
CA THR A 231 0.65 -10.37 -10.53
C THR A 231 0.59 -8.86 -10.75
N ILE A 232 1.52 -8.29 -11.54
CA ILE A 232 1.51 -6.85 -11.88
C ILE A 232 0.31 -6.53 -12.78
N MET A 233 0.01 -7.35 -13.79
CA MET A 233 -1.19 -7.15 -14.61
C MET A 233 -2.46 -7.12 -13.75
N ALA A 234 -2.59 -8.03 -12.78
CA ALA A 234 -3.70 -8.02 -11.82
C ALA A 234 -3.69 -6.75 -10.94
N ASN A 235 -2.57 -6.38 -10.32
CA ASN A 235 -2.48 -5.21 -9.43
C ASN A 235 -2.81 -3.87 -10.11
N VAL A 236 -2.62 -3.78 -11.44
CA VAL A 236 -3.00 -2.62 -12.27
C VAL A 236 -4.50 -2.56 -12.60
N SER A 237 -5.23 -3.67 -12.52
CA SER A 237 -6.57 -3.81 -13.12
C SER A 237 -7.66 -4.39 -12.19
N PHE A 238 -7.29 -4.72 -10.95
CA PHE A 238 -8.22 -5.14 -9.90
C PHE A 238 -8.60 -3.90 -9.06
N GLY A 239 -9.82 -3.89 -8.54
CA GLY A 239 -10.49 -2.68 -8.03
C GLY A 239 -11.24 -1.89 -9.12
N ALA A 240 -12.02 -0.88 -8.73
CA ALA A 240 -12.78 -0.03 -9.65
C ALA A 240 -11.98 1.24 -10.05
N PRO A 241 -11.96 1.65 -11.33
CA PRO A 241 -11.29 2.88 -11.77
C PRO A 241 -12.03 4.12 -11.32
N TYR A 242 -11.36 5.27 -11.22
CA TYR A 242 -11.96 6.51 -10.69
C TYR A 242 -13.18 7.01 -11.50
N THR A 243 -13.31 6.61 -12.77
CA THR A 243 -14.49 6.84 -13.61
C THR A 243 -15.79 6.23 -13.04
N PHE A 244 -15.69 5.23 -12.17
CA PHE A 244 -16.78 4.68 -11.35
C PHE A 244 -17.50 5.73 -10.49
N TYR A 245 -16.78 6.76 -10.05
CA TYR A 245 -17.35 7.90 -9.31
C TYR A 245 -17.97 8.93 -10.27
N ILE A 246 -17.29 9.19 -11.39
CA ILE A 246 -17.62 10.26 -12.35
C ILE A 246 -18.87 9.93 -13.15
N ILE A 247 -18.85 8.81 -13.88
CA ILE A 247 -19.86 8.50 -14.90
C ILE A 247 -21.27 8.40 -14.29
N PRO A 248 -21.49 7.69 -13.15
CA PRO A 248 -22.82 7.65 -12.54
C PRO A 248 -23.25 8.99 -11.97
N ALA A 249 -22.37 9.73 -11.28
CA ALA A 249 -22.66 11.03 -10.69
C ALA A 249 -23.14 12.04 -11.75
N GLN A 250 -22.52 12.00 -12.94
CA GLN A 250 -22.95 12.78 -14.10
C GLN A 250 -24.25 12.22 -14.71
N ALA A 251 -24.34 10.92 -15.00
CA ALA A 251 -25.42 10.33 -15.81
C ALA A 251 -26.77 10.14 -15.10
N MET A 252 -26.80 9.96 -13.78
CA MET A 252 -28.03 9.58 -13.06
C MET A 252 -28.99 10.76 -12.85
N SER A 253 -30.29 10.49 -13.01
CA SER A 253 -31.37 11.49 -12.93
C SER A 253 -31.57 12.07 -11.53
N GLN A 254 -31.22 11.30 -10.50
CA GLN A 254 -31.23 11.70 -9.08
C GLN A 254 -30.00 12.52 -8.64
N TRP A 255 -29.04 12.72 -9.55
CA TRP A 255 -27.81 13.49 -9.34
C TRP A 255 -27.72 14.57 -10.43
N PHE A 256 -26.63 14.68 -11.20
CA PHE A 256 -26.47 15.77 -12.16
C PHE A 256 -27.27 15.62 -13.48
N ASN A 257 -27.86 14.45 -13.75
CA ASN A 257 -28.74 14.16 -14.90
C ASN A 257 -28.20 14.62 -16.27
N MET A 258 -26.90 14.48 -16.51
CA MET A 258 -26.21 14.93 -17.72
C MET A 258 -26.24 13.83 -18.81
N PRO A 259 -27.00 13.99 -19.92
CA PRO A 259 -27.20 12.90 -20.88
C PRO A 259 -25.92 12.45 -21.59
N PHE A 260 -24.96 13.36 -21.81
CA PHE A 260 -23.69 13.05 -22.48
C PHE A 260 -22.88 11.97 -21.76
N ALA A 261 -23.04 11.82 -20.44
CA ALA A 261 -22.29 10.86 -19.65
C ALA A 261 -22.68 9.40 -19.93
N ARG A 262 -23.82 9.14 -20.60
CA ARG A 262 -24.18 7.82 -21.16
C ARG A 262 -23.55 7.54 -22.53
N SER A 263 -22.83 8.48 -23.15
CA SER A 263 -22.17 8.23 -24.44
C SER A 263 -20.97 7.31 -24.25
N GLN A 264 -20.97 6.14 -24.89
CA GLN A 264 -19.87 5.18 -24.79
C GLN A 264 -18.52 5.77 -25.22
N GLY A 265 -18.53 6.65 -26.24
CA GLY A 265 -17.33 7.36 -26.69
C GLY A 265 -16.76 8.28 -25.61
N TYR A 266 -17.61 9.00 -24.87
CA TYR A 266 -17.18 9.80 -23.72
C TYR A 266 -16.60 8.91 -22.62
N GLN A 267 -17.30 7.82 -22.26
CA GLN A 267 -16.89 6.87 -21.23
C GLN A 267 -15.51 6.25 -21.53
N VAL A 268 -15.28 5.81 -22.77
CA VAL A 268 -13.99 5.27 -23.23
C VAL A 268 -12.91 6.36 -23.25
N CYS A 269 -13.18 7.53 -23.83
CA CYS A 269 -12.19 8.60 -23.91
C CYS A 269 -11.77 9.11 -22.53
N ILE A 270 -12.70 9.30 -21.60
CA ILE A 270 -12.36 9.73 -20.24
C ILE A 270 -11.65 8.62 -19.46
N SER A 271 -12.07 7.35 -19.52
CA SER A 271 -11.35 6.25 -18.85
C SER A 271 -9.90 6.10 -19.32
N ILE A 272 -9.64 6.23 -20.63
CA ILE A 272 -8.28 6.23 -21.19
C ILE A 272 -7.49 7.46 -20.71
N ALA A 273 -8.08 8.66 -20.76
CA ALA A 273 -7.44 9.88 -20.28
C ALA A 273 -7.07 9.82 -18.79
N VAL A 274 -7.96 9.22 -17.98
CA VAL A 274 -7.80 9.02 -16.53
C VAL A 274 -6.66 8.04 -16.25
N ASN A 275 -6.80 6.79 -16.65
CA ASN A 275 -5.98 5.71 -16.10
C ASN A 275 -4.55 5.69 -16.64
N PHE A 276 -4.31 6.15 -17.87
CA PHE A 276 -2.96 6.21 -18.44
C PHE A 276 -2.10 7.34 -17.88
N PHE A 277 -2.69 8.40 -17.32
CA PHE A 277 -1.93 9.59 -16.94
C PHE A 277 -0.89 9.32 -15.85
N GLY A 278 -1.23 8.48 -14.86
CA GLY A 278 -0.28 8.08 -13.82
C GLY A 278 0.96 7.36 -14.38
N LEU A 279 0.80 6.58 -15.45
CA LEU A 279 1.87 5.72 -15.98
C LEU A 279 2.99 6.53 -16.65
N GLY A 280 2.65 7.61 -17.35
CA GLY A 280 3.62 8.56 -17.90
C GLY A 280 4.48 9.23 -16.82
N MET A 281 3.87 9.64 -15.71
CA MET A 281 4.61 10.24 -14.59
C MET A 281 5.47 9.23 -13.81
N ALA A 282 4.97 8.02 -13.57
CA ALA A 282 5.70 6.98 -12.82
C ALA A 282 7.08 6.68 -13.44
N GLY A 283 7.15 6.61 -14.78
CA GLY A 283 8.40 6.40 -15.50
C GLY A 283 9.40 7.57 -15.42
N MET A 284 8.94 8.80 -15.24
CA MET A 284 9.82 9.94 -14.97
C MET A 284 10.40 9.90 -13.54
N LEU A 285 9.76 9.18 -12.62
CA LEU A 285 10.06 9.18 -11.18
C LEU A 285 10.83 7.94 -10.70
N ARG A 286 10.92 6.88 -11.50
CA ARG A 286 11.63 5.63 -11.15
C ARG A 286 13.06 5.81 -10.61
N ARG A 287 13.79 6.82 -11.09
CA ARG A 287 15.14 7.18 -10.60
C ARG A 287 15.16 7.68 -9.15
N LEU A 288 14.07 8.31 -8.71
CA LEU A 288 13.89 8.83 -7.34
C LEU A 288 13.17 7.83 -6.43
N LEU A 289 12.21 7.08 -6.99
CA LEU A 289 11.23 6.30 -6.22
C LEU A 289 11.38 4.78 -6.37
N VAL A 290 12.21 4.26 -7.27
CA VAL A 290 12.33 2.80 -7.53
C VAL A 290 13.76 2.31 -7.44
N PHE A 291 14.73 3.02 -8.05
CA PHE A 291 16.12 2.58 -8.09
C PHE A 291 16.90 2.70 -6.78
N PRO A 292 16.65 3.69 -5.89
CA PRO A 292 17.36 3.77 -4.60
C PRO A 292 17.01 2.63 -3.63
N SER A 293 18.00 2.20 -2.85
CA SER A 293 17.86 1.17 -1.80
C SER A 293 16.80 1.57 -0.75
N ILE A 294 16.84 2.83 -0.31
CA ILE A 294 15.92 3.44 0.67
C ILE A 294 14.44 3.40 0.24
N ALA A 295 14.15 3.26 -1.06
CA ALA A 295 12.78 3.08 -1.56
C ALA A 295 12.33 1.61 -1.39
N ILE A 296 11.98 1.23 -0.16
CA ILE A 296 11.62 -0.14 0.24
C ILE A 296 10.24 -0.57 -0.30
N TRP A 297 9.28 0.36 -0.35
CA TRP A 297 7.86 0.10 -0.63
C TRP A 297 7.30 -1.12 0.15
N PRO A 298 7.17 -1.05 1.49
CA PRO A 298 6.88 -2.22 2.32
C PRO A 298 5.65 -3.06 1.90
N ALA A 299 4.61 -2.43 1.35
CA ALA A 299 3.41 -3.11 0.81
C ALA A 299 3.68 -4.00 -0.42
N SER A 300 4.85 -3.91 -1.04
CA SER A 300 5.31 -4.77 -2.14
C SER A 300 5.80 -6.14 -1.65
N LEU A 301 6.29 -6.20 -0.40
CA LEU A 301 7.01 -7.36 0.12
C LEU A 301 6.13 -8.62 0.26
N PRO A 302 4.84 -8.55 0.66
CA PRO A 302 3.95 -9.73 0.68
C PRO A 302 3.79 -10.41 -0.69
N TYR A 303 3.64 -9.63 -1.77
CA TYR A 303 3.55 -10.16 -3.13
C TYR A 303 4.81 -10.92 -3.54
N VAL A 304 5.99 -10.33 -3.29
CA VAL A 304 7.29 -10.97 -3.56
C VAL A 304 7.46 -12.24 -2.72
N ALA A 305 7.13 -12.17 -1.41
CA ALA A 305 7.19 -13.30 -0.49
C ALA A 305 6.32 -14.48 -0.96
N LEU A 306 5.14 -14.19 -1.51
CA LEU A 306 4.22 -15.21 -2.02
C LEU A 306 4.73 -15.86 -3.32
N ILE A 307 5.42 -15.14 -4.22
CA ILE A 307 6.07 -15.79 -5.37
C ILE A 307 7.22 -16.69 -4.89
N LYS A 308 8.05 -16.20 -3.96
CA LYS A 308 9.12 -16.99 -3.34
C LYS A 308 8.57 -18.24 -2.65
N ALA A 309 7.42 -18.13 -1.98
CA ALA A 309 6.74 -19.26 -1.34
C ALA A 309 6.21 -20.34 -2.31
N PHE A 310 5.94 -20.00 -3.58
CA PHE A 310 5.53 -20.98 -4.60
C PHE A 310 6.69 -21.52 -5.44
N HIS A 311 7.76 -20.75 -5.65
CA HIS A 311 8.88 -21.08 -6.55
C HIS A 311 10.18 -21.48 -5.82
N THR A 312 10.14 -21.75 -4.51
CA THR A 312 11.26 -22.28 -3.73
C THR A 312 10.93 -23.66 -3.17
N GLU A 313 11.61 -24.69 -3.67
CA GLU A 313 11.40 -26.09 -3.25
C GLU A 313 12.22 -26.48 -2.01
N THR A 314 13.40 -25.88 -1.83
CA THR A 314 14.34 -26.14 -0.73
C THR A 314 14.31 -25.01 0.30
N ASP A 315 13.96 -25.33 1.55
CA ASP A 315 13.76 -24.36 2.63
C ASP A 315 14.46 -24.84 3.92
N GLU A 316 15.62 -24.26 4.25
CA GLU A 316 16.49 -24.68 5.36
C GLU A 316 15.77 -24.64 6.74
N PRO A 317 16.06 -25.56 7.68
CA PRO A 317 15.46 -25.55 9.02
C PRO A 317 15.90 -24.31 9.83
N VAL A 318 14.95 -23.47 10.24
CA VAL A 318 15.27 -22.23 10.99
C VAL A 318 15.02 -22.41 12.48
N LEU A 319 15.92 -21.87 13.32
CA LEU A 319 15.70 -21.79 14.77
C LEU A 319 14.63 -20.73 15.06
N GLY A 320 13.60 -21.12 15.82
CA GLY A 320 12.47 -20.26 16.17
C GLY A 320 12.17 -20.24 17.67
N PRO A 321 10.95 -19.79 18.03
CA PRO A 321 10.46 -19.81 19.40
C PRO A 321 10.64 -21.15 20.12
N PHE A 322 10.74 -21.11 21.44
CA PHE A 322 10.94 -22.29 22.30
C PHE A 322 12.24 -23.09 22.02
N LYS A 323 13.23 -22.49 21.34
CA LYS A 323 14.49 -23.13 20.92
C LYS A 323 14.28 -24.37 20.03
N ARG A 324 13.19 -24.42 19.28
CA ARG A 324 12.90 -25.52 18.33
C ARG A 324 13.33 -25.14 16.91
N PHE A 325 13.77 -26.13 16.15
CA PHE A 325 13.99 -25.99 14.71
C PHE A 325 12.68 -26.19 13.96
N TYR A 326 12.42 -25.31 13.00
CA TYR A 326 11.18 -25.25 12.23
C TYR A 326 11.45 -25.62 10.76
N THR A 327 11.02 -26.81 10.38
CA THR A 327 11.33 -27.48 9.10
C THR A 327 10.31 -27.28 7.99
N TRP A 328 9.19 -26.59 8.25
CA TRP A 328 8.14 -26.42 7.23
C TRP A 328 8.62 -25.47 6.12
N THR A 329 8.25 -25.82 4.88
CA THR A 329 8.47 -24.95 3.71
C THR A 329 7.48 -23.78 3.72
N ARG A 330 7.85 -22.68 3.09
CA ARG A 330 7.01 -21.49 2.87
C ARG A 330 5.68 -21.88 2.22
N GLN A 331 5.68 -22.77 1.23
CA GLN A 331 4.47 -23.28 0.59
C GLN A 331 3.54 -24.02 1.57
N LYS A 332 4.08 -24.85 2.47
CA LYS A 332 3.27 -25.59 3.47
C LYS A 332 2.66 -24.65 4.50
N ILE A 333 3.43 -23.66 4.98
CA ILE A 333 2.92 -22.62 5.87
C ILE A 333 1.83 -21.80 5.17
N PHE A 334 2.05 -21.37 3.93
CA PHE A 334 1.06 -20.63 3.14
C PHE A 334 -0.26 -21.40 3.03
N LEU A 335 -0.22 -22.69 2.65
CA LEU A 335 -1.43 -23.51 2.48
C LEU A 335 -2.21 -23.65 3.79
N TRP A 336 -1.55 -24.04 4.89
CA TRP A 336 -2.21 -24.26 6.17
C TRP A 336 -2.69 -22.94 6.81
N ALA A 337 -1.93 -21.84 6.67
CA ALA A 337 -2.36 -20.52 7.13
C ALA A 337 -3.55 -19.98 6.31
N THR A 338 -3.58 -20.22 5.00
CA THR A 338 -4.72 -19.85 4.14
C THR A 338 -5.96 -20.63 4.54
N LEU A 339 -5.88 -21.96 4.64
CA LEU A 339 -7.01 -22.81 5.06
C LEU A 339 -7.50 -22.47 6.47
N GLY A 340 -6.57 -22.29 7.42
CA GLY A 340 -6.90 -21.86 8.78
C GLY A 340 -7.62 -20.52 8.81
N MET A 341 -7.18 -19.54 8.02
CA MET A 341 -7.84 -18.23 7.91
C MET A 341 -9.18 -18.30 7.17
N VAL A 342 -9.36 -19.21 6.20
CA VAL A 342 -10.69 -19.42 5.57
C VAL A 342 -11.72 -19.83 6.62
N PHE A 343 -11.40 -20.84 7.44
CA PHE A 343 -12.32 -21.29 8.50
C PHE A 343 -12.43 -20.29 9.64
N TYR A 344 -11.36 -19.56 9.97
CA TYR A 344 -11.41 -18.52 11.00
C TYR A 344 -12.31 -17.35 10.57
N PHE A 345 -12.17 -16.82 9.36
CA PHE A 345 -12.94 -15.66 8.90
C PHE A 345 -14.45 -15.95 8.73
N MET A 346 -14.88 -17.22 8.59
CA MET A 346 -16.30 -17.58 8.74
C MET A 346 -16.90 -17.09 10.07
N LEU A 347 -16.09 -17.05 11.13
CA LEU A 347 -16.54 -16.70 12.47
C LEU A 347 -16.87 -15.20 12.60
N PRO A 348 -15.95 -14.23 12.47
CA PRO A 348 -16.28 -12.80 12.53
C PRO A 348 -16.97 -12.30 11.25
N GLY A 349 -16.80 -12.95 10.10
CA GLY A 349 -17.35 -12.49 8.82
C GLY A 349 -18.82 -12.87 8.57
N TYR A 350 -19.39 -13.82 9.33
CA TYR A 350 -20.78 -14.27 9.12
C TYR A 350 -21.45 -14.89 10.36
N LEU A 351 -20.77 -15.80 11.06
CA LEU A 351 -21.40 -16.55 12.17
C LEU A 351 -21.56 -15.72 13.46
N PHE A 352 -20.65 -14.77 13.73
CA PHE A 352 -20.58 -13.95 14.94
C PHE A 352 -19.99 -12.57 14.60
N THR A 353 -20.76 -11.73 13.89
CA THR A 353 -20.29 -10.45 13.32
C THR A 353 -19.82 -9.43 14.35
N ALA A 354 -20.30 -9.53 15.60
CA ALA A 354 -19.79 -8.74 16.71
C ALA A 354 -18.33 -9.04 17.08
N LEU A 355 -17.72 -10.13 16.60
CA LEU A 355 -16.27 -10.32 16.70
C LEU A 355 -15.48 -9.46 15.70
N SER A 356 -16.10 -8.98 14.62
CA SER A 356 -15.48 -8.00 13.71
C SER A 356 -15.54 -6.59 14.32
N ILE A 357 -16.70 -6.13 14.76
CA ILE A 357 -16.88 -4.85 15.47
C ILE A 357 -17.13 -5.12 16.96
N PHE A 358 -16.08 -5.42 17.72
CA PHE A 358 -16.15 -5.87 19.11
C PHE A 358 -16.26 -4.71 20.11
N SER A 359 -17.36 -3.96 20.01
CA SER A 359 -17.69 -2.79 20.86
C SER A 359 -18.21 -3.17 22.26
N TRP A 360 -17.58 -4.16 22.90
CA TRP A 360 -18.05 -4.76 24.16
C TRP A 360 -18.29 -3.75 25.30
N ILE A 361 -17.58 -2.62 25.31
CA ILE A 361 -17.75 -1.55 26.30
C ILE A 361 -19.09 -0.84 26.13
N THR A 362 -19.53 -0.56 24.89
CA THR A 362 -20.81 0.13 24.66
C THR A 362 -21.99 -0.80 24.96
N TRP A 363 -21.84 -2.10 24.73
CA TRP A 363 -22.89 -3.10 25.04
C TRP A 363 -23.24 -3.18 26.54
N ILE A 364 -22.36 -2.72 27.44
CA ILE A 364 -22.64 -2.61 28.88
C ILE A 364 -23.70 -1.52 29.16
N SER A 365 -23.76 -0.46 28.33
CA SER A 365 -24.75 0.61 28.47
C SER A 365 -25.04 1.25 27.09
N PRO A 366 -25.81 0.59 26.21
CA PRO A 366 -25.90 0.96 24.79
C PRO A 366 -26.46 2.37 24.52
N ASN A 367 -27.24 2.90 25.45
CA ASN A 367 -27.89 4.20 25.36
C ASN A 367 -27.08 5.33 26.01
N ASN A 368 -25.90 5.04 26.58
CA ASN A 368 -25.04 6.04 27.22
C ASN A 368 -24.21 6.77 26.16
N ILE A 369 -24.71 7.92 25.70
CA ILE A 369 -24.12 8.79 24.67
C ILE A 369 -22.65 9.15 24.99
N THR A 370 -22.30 9.34 26.27
CA THR A 370 -20.93 9.66 26.69
C THR A 370 -19.99 8.44 26.58
N LEU A 371 -20.50 7.24 26.89
CA LEU A 371 -19.75 5.99 26.76
C LEU A 371 -19.53 5.61 25.29
N ASP A 372 -20.57 5.76 24.47
CA ASP A 372 -20.52 5.62 23.01
C ASP A 372 -19.50 6.58 22.39
N ALA A 373 -19.61 7.89 22.66
CA ALA A 373 -18.72 8.88 22.05
C ALA A 373 -17.23 8.64 22.34
N VAL A 374 -16.88 8.05 23.48
CA VAL A 374 -15.51 7.71 23.88
C VAL A 374 -15.10 6.33 23.34
N CYS A 375 -15.85 5.28 23.66
CA CYS A 375 -15.43 3.88 23.49
C CYS A 375 -16.03 3.19 22.24
N GLY A 376 -17.06 3.78 21.63
CA GLY A 376 -17.77 3.24 20.48
C GLY A 376 -16.87 3.08 19.25
N VAL A 377 -17.09 1.99 18.52
CA VAL A 377 -16.25 1.56 17.40
C VAL A 377 -16.82 2.04 16.06
N ALA A 378 -18.13 2.18 15.92
CA ALA A 378 -18.81 2.60 14.69
C ALA A 378 -19.22 4.09 14.70
N GLY A 379 -19.63 4.63 15.85
CA GLY A 379 -20.01 6.04 16.04
C GLY A 379 -19.06 6.88 16.90
N GLY A 380 -18.29 6.23 17.77
CA GLY A 380 -17.38 6.88 18.72
C GLY A 380 -15.97 7.17 18.21
N VAL A 381 -15.07 7.56 19.13
CA VAL A 381 -13.63 7.76 18.86
C VAL A 381 -12.77 6.50 19.06
N GLY A 382 -13.39 5.34 19.34
CA GLY A 382 -12.70 4.04 19.33
C GLY A 382 -11.69 3.81 20.46
N LEU A 383 -11.87 4.41 21.64
CA LEU A 383 -11.04 4.13 22.83
C LEU A 383 -11.41 2.78 23.47
N ASN A 384 -11.18 1.70 22.73
CA ASN A 384 -11.41 0.32 23.15
C ASN A 384 -10.09 -0.47 23.11
N PRO A 385 -9.60 -1.03 24.25
CA PRO A 385 -8.34 -1.76 24.30
C PRO A 385 -8.30 -3.06 23.48
N TRP A 386 -9.47 -3.62 23.12
CA TRP A 386 -9.55 -4.79 22.24
C TRP A 386 -10.78 -4.68 21.33
N PRO A 387 -10.65 -4.02 20.16
CA PRO A 387 -11.80 -3.61 19.35
C PRO A 387 -12.28 -4.64 18.33
N THR A 388 -11.49 -5.68 18.05
CA THR A 388 -11.80 -6.68 17.01
C THR A 388 -11.06 -7.99 17.23
N PHE A 389 -11.60 -9.07 16.67
CA PHE A 389 -10.94 -10.35 16.43
C PHE A 389 -10.89 -10.67 14.93
N ASP A 390 -11.32 -9.76 14.06
CA ASP A 390 -11.31 -9.95 12.61
C ASP A 390 -9.96 -9.53 12.02
N TRP A 391 -9.28 -10.46 11.33
CA TRP A 391 -8.01 -10.19 10.68
C TRP A 391 -8.15 -9.29 9.43
N ASN A 392 -9.36 -9.09 8.90
CA ASN A 392 -9.61 -8.05 7.90
C ASN A 392 -9.60 -6.63 8.52
N MET A 393 -9.84 -6.52 9.83
CA MET A 393 -9.72 -5.29 10.63
C MET A 393 -8.45 -5.24 11.48
N SER A 394 -7.57 -6.24 11.41
CA SER A 394 -6.38 -6.32 12.27
C SER A 394 -5.21 -7.10 11.66
N GLY A 395 -4.01 -6.54 11.74
CA GLY A 395 -2.76 -7.26 11.47
C GLY A 395 -2.37 -7.38 10.00
N LEU A 396 -3.19 -6.95 9.04
CA LEU A 396 -2.81 -6.91 7.64
C LEU A 396 -1.67 -5.91 7.39
N ALA A 397 -1.75 -4.68 7.91
CA ALA A 397 -0.66 -3.72 7.76
C ALA A 397 0.46 -3.97 8.79
N GLY A 398 0.09 -4.46 9.98
CA GLY A 398 1.00 -4.74 11.10
C GLY A 398 2.08 -5.77 10.80
N LEU A 399 1.85 -6.70 9.85
CA LEU A 399 2.86 -7.68 9.43
C LEU A 399 3.84 -7.17 8.35
N TYR A 400 3.63 -6.03 7.70
CA TYR A 400 4.58 -5.52 6.68
C TYR A 400 5.08 -4.08 6.88
N LEU A 401 4.35 -3.20 7.58
CA LEU A 401 4.80 -1.82 7.81
C LEU A 401 5.90 -1.74 8.89
N PRO A 402 6.86 -0.81 8.77
CA PRO A 402 7.84 -0.54 9.82
C PRO A 402 7.19 -0.03 11.13
N THR A 403 7.70 -0.47 12.29
CA THR A 403 7.14 -0.11 13.61
C THR A 403 7.08 1.39 13.85
N PHE A 404 8.10 2.15 13.41
CA PHE A 404 8.08 3.61 13.59
C PHE A 404 6.92 4.25 12.83
N ALA A 405 6.55 3.73 11.66
CA ALA A 405 5.49 4.30 10.83
C ALA A 405 4.13 4.16 11.54
N ILE A 406 3.76 2.96 11.95
CA ILE A 406 2.52 2.72 12.73
C ILE A 406 2.56 3.49 14.06
N ALA A 407 3.69 3.49 14.78
CA ALA A 407 3.77 4.17 16.08
C ALA A 407 3.54 5.70 15.98
N ASN A 408 4.07 6.36 14.95
CA ASN A 408 3.81 7.79 14.71
C ASN A 408 2.35 8.02 14.29
N GLN A 409 1.80 7.14 13.45
CA GLN A 409 0.40 7.21 13.00
C GLN A 409 -0.57 7.07 14.18
N ILE A 410 -0.36 6.08 15.07
CA ILE A 410 -1.13 5.88 16.31
C ILE A 410 -0.99 7.07 17.26
N ALA A 411 0.22 7.60 17.46
CA ALA A 411 0.41 8.79 18.31
C ALA A 411 -0.39 10.00 17.79
N GLY A 412 -0.45 10.17 16.46
CA GLY A 412 -1.30 11.17 15.83
C GLY A 412 -2.80 10.91 16.02
N ILE A 413 -3.26 9.67 15.79
CA ILE A 413 -4.64 9.22 16.00
C ILE A 413 -5.12 9.50 17.44
N VAL A 414 -4.26 9.26 18.44
CA VAL A 414 -4.57 9.55 19.86
C VAL A 414 -4.73 11.06 20.10
N VAL A 415 -3.86 11.90 19.52
CA VAL A 415 -4.01 13.37 19.60
C VAL A 415 -5.29 13.84 18.90
N ALA A 416 -5.66 13.24 17.76
CA ALA A 416 -6.93 13.51 17.09
C ALA A 416 -8.13 13.13 17.98
N ALA A 417 -8.14 11.96 18.62
CA ALA A 417 -9.22 11.55 19.52
C ALA A 417 -9.45 12.59 20.63
N PHE A 418 -8.39 13.05 21.30
CA PHE A 418 -8.51 14.10 22.32
C PHE A 418 -9.00 15.44 21.76
N MET A 419 -8.58 15.84 20.56
CA MET A 419 -9.10 17.05 19.90
C MET A 419 -10.60 16.94 19.57
N ILE A 420 -11.04 15.78 19.07
CA ILE A 420 -12.44 15.51 18.70
C ILE A 420 -13.33 15.58 19.96
N LEU A 421 -12.94 14.87 21.03
CA LEU A 421 -13.64 14.92 22.32
C LEU A 421 -13.69 16.35 22.88
N ALA A 422 -12.58 17.09 22.85
CA ALA A 422 -12.52 18.46 23.36
C ALA A 422 -13.43 19.42 22.58
N ILE A 423 -13.50 19.30 21.25
CA ILE A 423 -14.40 20.10 20.39
C ILE A 423 -15.87 19.78 20.70
N TRP A 424 -16.22 18.49 20.75
CA TRP A 424 -17.60 18.03 20.86
C TRP A 424 -18.21 18.22 22.26
N PHE A 425 -17.45 17.98 23.33
CA PHE A 425 -17.91 18.28 24.70
C PHE A 425 -18.02 19.79 24.96
N ARG A 426 -17.13 20.62 24.40
CA ARG A 426 -17.26 22.10 24.45
C ARG A 426 -18.32 22.66 23.50
N ASN A 427 -18.93 21.83 22.65
CA ASN A 427 -19.87 22.25 21.60
C ASN A 427 -19.27 23.30 20.62
N ALA A 428 -17.97 23.26 20.39
CA ALA A 428 -17.32 24.13 19.41
C ALA A 428 -17.82 23.79 18.01
N TRP A 429 -18.00 24.81 17.16
CA TRP A 429 -18.72 24.71 15.86
C TRP A 429 -20.13 24.08 15.95
N GLN A 430 -20.77 24.16 17.12
CA GLN A 430 -22.07 23.55 17.43
C GLN A 430 -22.12 22.03 17.15
N THR A 431 -20.97 21.34 17.22
CA THR A 431 -20.85 19.91 16.88
C THR A 431 -21.61 18.95 17.81
N GLY A 432 -22.04 19.40 18.99
CA GLY A 432 -22.76 18.58 19.97
C GLY A 432 -24.18 18.18 19.56
N PHE A 433 -24.79 18.88 18.60
CA PHE A 433 -26.08 18.50 17.98
C PHE A 433 -25.94 17.41 16.90
N LEU A 434 -24.71 16.93 16.64
CA LEU A 434 -24.37 15.95 15.62
C LEU A 434 -23.65 14.73 16.23
N PRO A 435 -23.65 13.57 15.55
CA PRO A 435 -22.78 12.45 15.91
C PRO A 435 -21.32 12.90 16.01
N ILE A 436 -20.58 12.38 17.00
CA ILE A 436 -19.20 12.85 17.24
C ILE A 436 -18.29 12.61 16.05
N ASN A 437 -18.39 11.44 15.41
CA ASN A 437 -17.46 10.98 14.38
C ASN A 437 -18.17 10.49 13.10
N SER A 438 -18.43 11.39 12.16
CA SER A 438 -19.05 11.05 10.87
C SER A 438 -18.50 11.92 9.73
N ASN A 439 -18.28 11.33 8.55
CA ASN A 439 -18.02 12.09 7.31
C ASN A 439 -19.30 12.63 6.64
N GLY A 440 -20.47 12.40 7.25
CA GLY A 440 -21.72 13.02 6.84
C GLY A 440 -21.62 14.55 6.88
N THR A 441 -22.23 15.18 5.88
CA THR A 441 -22.53 16.62 5.92
C THR A 441 -23.99 16.79 6.30
N PHE A 442 -24.25 17.63 7.30
CA PHE A 442 -25.56 17.78 7.93
C PHE A 442 -26.17 19.16 7.68
N ASP A 443 -27.48 19.30 7.88
CA ASP A 443 -28.18 20.58 7.96
C ASP A 443 -28.43 21.03 9.42
N ASN A 444 -28.92 22.24 9.59
CA ASN A 444 -29.33 22.83 10.87
C ASN A 444 -30.46 22.06 11.59
N THR A 445 -31.09 21.06 10.96
CA THR A 445 -32.07 20.14 11.57
C THR A 445 -31.45 18.80 11.98
N GLY A 446 -30.11 18.69 11.98
CA GLY A 446 -29.36 17.49 12.34
C GLY A 446 -29.45 16.35 11.33
N LYS A 447 -30.03 16.61 10.15
CA LYS A 447 -30.27 15.59 9.11
C LYS A 447 -29.22 15.69 8.01
N ASN A 448 -29.06 14.62 7.24
CA ASN A 448 -28.15 14.62 6.08
C ASN A 448 -28.51 15.76 5.11
N TYR A 449 -27.50 16.57 4.73
CA TYR A 449 -27.68 17.79 3.97
C TYR A 449 -28.30 17.53 2.59
N ASN A 450 -29.51 18.06 2.37
CA ASN A 450 -30.22 17.85 1.12
C ASN A 450 -29.74 18.83 0.04
N VAL A 451 -28.70 18.41 -0.67
CA VAL A 451 -28.08 19.10 -1.81
C VAL A 451 -29.09 19.65 -2.81
N SER A 452 -30.15 18.91 -3.15
CA SER A 452 -31.13 19.33 -4.16
C SER A 452 -31.97 20.55 -3.75
N LYS A 453 -31.93 20.96 -2.47
CA LYS A 453 -32.55 22.22 -2.03
C LYS A 453 -31.77 23.46 -2.46
N VAL A 454 -30.44 23.39 -2.59
CA VAL A 454 -29.56 24.58 -2.86
C VAL A 454 -29.14 24.71 -4.32
N LEU A 455 -29.65 23.82 -5.18
CA LEU A 455 -29.47 23.88 -6.62
C LEU A 455 -30.68 24.52 -7.31
N ASP A 456 -30.46 25.11 -8.48
CA ASP A 456 -31.51 25.48 -9.44
C ASP A 456 -31.86 24.31 -10.38
N SER A 457 -32.79 24.51 -11.32
CA SER A 457 -33.18 23.51 -12.33
C SER A 457 -32.10 23.22 -13.38
N GLY A 458 -31.00 23.98 -13.40
CA GLY A 458 -29.81 23.74 -14.21
C GLY A 458 -28.66 23.09 -13.44
N ASN A 459 -28.91 22.60 -12.21
CA ASN A 459 -27.90 22.05 -11.30
C ASN A 459 -26.76 23.04 -10.93
N ARG A 460 -27.05 24.34 -10.96
CA ARG A 460 -26.15 25.42 -10.51
C ARG A 460 -26.51 25.85 -9.09
N PHE A 461 -25.55 26.44 -8.38
CA PHE A 461 -25.78 26.99 -7.04
C PHE A 461 -26.81 28.13 -7.04
N ASN A 462 -27.74 28.13 -6.09
CA ASN A 462 -28.74 29.18 -5.91
C ASN A 462 -28.64 29.79 -4.50
N GLU A 463 -28.18 31.04 -4.41
CA GLU A 463 -27.91 31.75 -3.16
C GLU A 463 -29.17 31.86 -2.28
N ASN A 464 -30.27 32.38 -2.82
CA ASN A 464 -31.51 32.60 -2.07
C ASN A 464 -32.04 31.30 -1.46
N ARG A 465 -31.90 30.16 -2.17
CA ARG A 465 -32.27 28.83 -1.65
C ARG A 465 -31.30 28.31 -0.59
N TYR A 466 -30.01 28.62 -0.70
CA TYR A 466 -28.99 28.27 0.29
C TYR A 466 -29.23 28.99 1.61
N GLU A 467 -29.44 30.31 1.57
CA GLU A 467 -29.73 31.15 2.74
C GLU A 467 -31.02 30.70 3.45
N GLN A 468 -32.08 30.38 2.69
CA GLN A 468 -33.37 29.91 3.20
C GLN A 468 -33.36 28.48 3.76
N TYR A 469 -32.36 27.66 3.45
CA TYR A 469 -32.27 26.27 3.95
C TYR A 469 -31.31 26.16 5.13
N SER A 470 -30.00 26.12 4.86
CA SER A 470 -28.96 25.90 5.87
C SER A 470 -27.57 26.04 5.24
N GLN A 471 -26.64 26.61 5.99
CA GLN A 471 -25.22 26.27 5.80
C GLN A 471 -24.99 24.77 6.07
N PRO A 472 -24.05 24.11 5.37
CA PRO A 472 -23.66 22.74 5.69
C PRO A 472 -22.90 22.67 7.02
N TRP A 473 -23.09 21.57 7.75
CA TRP A 473 -22.48 21.30 9.04
C TRP A 473 -21.65 20.02 9.03
N PHE A 474 -20.57 20.02 9.80
CA PHE A 474 -19.61 18.93 9.94
C PHE A 474 -19.61 18.38 11.38
N SER A 475 -19.38 17.07 11.50
CA SER A 475 -19.05 16.41 12.77
C SER A 475 -17.68 16.89 13.31
N ALA A 476 -17.47 16.75 14.62
CA ALA A 476 -16.18 17.05 15.26
C ALA A 476 -15.03 16.23 14.65
N GLY A 477 -15.26 14.94 14.39
CA GLY A 477 -14.34 14.06 13.65
C GLY A 477 -13.96 14.60 12.27
N PHE A 478 -14.93 15.05 11.47
CA PHE A 478 -14.65 15.56 10.13
C PHE A 478 -13.97 16.95 10.14
N ILE A 479 -14.25 17.79 11.13
CA ILE A 479 -13.50 19.05 11.35
C ILE A 479 -12.02 18.74 11.64
N VAL A 480 -11.73 17.84 12.57
CA VAL A 480 -10.36 17.48 12.94
C VAL A 480 -9.62 16.81 11.77
N TYR A 481 -10.27 15.89 11.05
CA TYR A 481 -9.74 15.28 9.83
C TYR A 481 -9.27 16.34 8.80
N ASN A 482 -10.10 17.34 8.50
CA ASN A 482 -9.76 18.38 7.53
C ASN A 482 -8.60 19.29 8.01
N ILE A 483 -8.57 19.66 9.30
CA ILE A 483 -7.44 20.43 9.91
C ILE A 483 -6.12 19.70 9.68
N TRP A 484 -6.08 18.39 9.95
CA TRP A 484 -4.87 17.60 9.80
C TRP A 484 -4.53 17.22 8.36
N CYS A 485 -5.50 17.20 7.44
CA CYS A 485 -5.20 17.17 6.01
C CYS A 485 -4.30 18.37 5.65
N PHE A 486 -4.69 19.58 6.04
CA PHE A 486 -3.92 20.80 5.75
C PHE A 486 -2.54 20.80 6.43
N ALA A 487 -2.44 20.26 7.64
CA ALA A 487 -1.17 20.06 8.33
C ALA A 487 -0.27 19.04 7.61
N SER A 488 -0.82 17.93 7.10
CA SER A 488 -0.03 16.95 6.34
C SER A 488 0.59 17.55 5.07
N TYR A 489 -0.12 18.46 4.40
CA TYR A 489 0.33 19.11 3.15
C TYR A 489 1.48 20.09 3.38
N SER A 490 1.44 20.92 4.43
CA SER A 490 2.59 21.79 4.77
C SER A 490 3.73 21.01 5.41
N ALA A 491 3.44 19.98 6.21
CA ALA A 491 4.45 19.13 6.83
C ALA A 491 5.30 18.41 5.77
N VAL A 492 4.69 17.79 4.75
CA VAL A 492 5.45 17.02 3.75
C VAL A 492 6.44 17.88 2.96
N PHE A 493 6.06 19.09 2.52
CA PHE A 493 7.03 20.02 1.90
C PHE A 493 8.11 20.48 2.86
N SER A 494 7.73 20.87 4.07
CA SER A 494 8.68 21.35 5.08
C SER A 494 9.74 20.28 5.38
N TYR A 495 9.31 19.02 5.47
CA TYR A 495 10.18 17.89 5.79
C TYR A 495 11.10 17.56 4.61
N VAL A 496 10.54 17.43 3.41
CA VAL A 496 11.29 17.10 2.19
C VAL A 496 12.29 18.21 1.84
N TYR A 497 11.95 19.48 2.08
CA TYR A 497 12.88 20.59 1.96
C TYR A 497 13.97 20.58 3.05
N LEU A 498 13.62 20.39 4.32
CA LEU A 498 14.58 20.46 5.42
C LEU A 498 15.53 19.24 5.52
N PHE A 499 15.10 18.07 5.06
CA PHE A 499 15.88 16.83 5.11
C PHE A 499 16.37 16.36 3.72
N HIS A 500 15.49 16.22 2.73
CA HIS A 500 15.82 15.53 1.46
C HIS A 500 16.28 16.44 0.30
N ARG A 501 16.31 17.77 0.45
CA ARG A 501 16.71 18.70 -0.64
C ARG A 501 18.08 18.39 -1.26
N LYS A 502 19.04 17.87 -0.48
CA LYS A 502 20.38 17.50 -0.98
C LYS A 502 20.28 16.33 -1.99
N THR A 503 19.59 15.26 -1.59
CA THR A 503 19.37 14.05 -2.38
C THR A 503 18.64 14.39 -3.68
N ILE A 504 17.52 15.12 -3.57
CA ILE A 504 16.73 15.60 -4.72
C ILE A 504 17.61 16.44 -5.67
N ALA A 505 18.40 17.37 -5.15
CA ALA A 505 19.30 18.19 -5.96
C ALA A 505 20.49 17.41 -6.55
N ARG A 506 20.92 16.27 -5.97
CA ARG A 506 21.89 15.35 -6.61
C ARG A 506 21.21 14.63 -7.78
N SER A 507 20.07 13.98 -7.54
CA SER A 507 19.34 13.22 -8.56
C SER A 507 18.92 14.06 -9.77
N PHE A 508 18.44 15.29 -9.58
CA PHE A 508 18.15 16.20 -10.71
C PHE A 508 19.41 16.60 -11.50
N ARG A 509 20.57 16.71 -10.85
CA ARG A 509 21.86 16.96 -11.56
C ARG A 509 22.33 15.72 -12.33
N GLY A 510 22.17 14.52 -11.79
CA GLY A 510 22.44 13.26 -12.52
C GLY A 510 21.59 13.14 -13.78
N ILE A 511 20.27 13.35 -13.65
CA ILE A 511 19.33 13.40 -14.79
C ILE A 511 19.77 14.44 -15.83
N TRP A 512 20.15 15.66 -15.40
CA TRP A 512 20.59 16.72 -16.30
C TRP A 512 21.90 16.39 -17.03
N ARG A 513 22.90 15.84 -16.33
CA ARG A 513 24.16 15.38 -16.94
C ARG A 513 23.91 14.27 -17.95
N GLN A 514 23.13 13.24 -17.62
CA GLN A 514 22.88 12.15 -18.55
C GLN A 514 22.07 12.62 -19.78
N ALA A 515 21.09 13.51 -19.60
CA ALA A 515 20.27 14.03 -20.69
C ALA A 515 21.05 14.93 -21.67
N PHE A 516 21.92 15.82 -21.17
CA PHE A 516 22.60 16.83 -22.00
C PHE A 516 24.07 16.52 -22.30
N HIS A 517 24.79 15.84 -21.39
CA HIS A 517 26.23 15.55 -21.48
C HIS A 517 26.53 14.06 -21.77
N LYS A 518 25.53 13.17 -21.65
CA LYS A 518 25.62 11.71 -21.89
C LYS A 518 26.63 10.97 -21.01
N GLU A 519 27.04 11.57 -19.89
CA GLU A 519 27.91 10.93 -18.90
C GLU A 519 27.22 9.70 -18.27
N PRO A 520 27.94 8.60 -17.97
CA PRO A 520 27.40 7.48 -17.20
C PRO A 520 27.13 7.90 -15.76
N ASP A 521 26.03 7.42 -15.18
CA ASP A 521 25.58 7.82 -13.84
C ASP A 521 26.34 7.04 -12.73
N THR A 522 27.58 7.45 -12.49
CA THR A 522 28.48 6.84 -11.48
C THR A 522 28.20 7.31 -10.04
N GLU A 523 27.22 8.21 -9.83
CA GLU A 523 26.82 8.69 -8.50
C GLU A 523 25.71 7.84 -7.85
N ILE A 524 25.21 6.78 -8.53
CA ILE A 524 24.21 5.82 -8.02
C ILE A 524 24.76 4.38 -8.04
N GLU A 525 26.05 4.24 -7.69
CA GLU A 525 26.64 2.95 -7.32
C GLU A 525 26.22 2.61 -5.88
N GLU A 526 25.38 1.58 -5.67
CA GLU A 526 25.59 0.52 -4.65
C GLU A 526 24.42 -0.47 -4.49
N ASP A 527 23.15 -0.12 -4.75
CA ASP A 527 22.03 -1.09 -4.64
C ASP A 527 22.24 -2.28 -5.59
N ILE A 528 22.45 -3.46 -5.02
CA ILE A 528 22.63 -4.71 -5.75
C ILE A 528 21.44 -5.02 -6.67
N HIS A 529 20.21 -4.68 -6.31
CA HIS A 529 19.05 -4.93 -7.15
C HIS A 529 19.04 -4.02 -8.39
N TRP A 530 19.51 -2.77 -8.26
CA TRP A 530 19.78 -1.92 -9.42
C TRP A 530 20.92 -2.48 -10.29
N ARG A 531 22.03 -2.90 -9.67
CA ARG A 531 23.18 -3.52 -10.37
C ARG A 531 22.77 -4.77 -11.17
N LEU A 532 21.93 -5.64 -10.61
CA LEU A 532 21.36 -6.78 -11.34
C LEU A 532 20.45 -6.32 -12.49
N MET A 533 19.65 -5.27 -12.27
CA MET A 533 18.73 -4.72 -13.26
C MET A 533 19.41 -4.02 -14.45
N GLN A 534 20.69 -3.64 -14.33
CA GLN A 534 21.50 -3.11 -15.45
C GLN A 534 21.74 -4.14 -16.56
N SER A 535 21.57 -5.45 -16.29
CA SER A 535 21.61 -6.50 -17.33
C SER A 535 20.46 -6.41 -18.33
N TYR A 536 19.37 -5.71 -17.98
CA TYR A 536 18.20 -5.53 -18.84
C TYR A 536 18.20 -4.18 -19.56
N LYS A 537 17.82 -4.19 -20.83
CA LYS A 537 17.66 -2.96 -21.62
C LYS A 537 16.53 -2.11 -21.04
N GLU A 538 16.91 -0.97 -20.47
CA GLU A 538 16.00 0.06 -19.94
C GLU A 538 15.00 0.59 -20.99
N VAL A 539 13.85 1.07 -20.52
CA VAL A 539 12.84 1.80 -21.30
C VAL A 539 13.35 3.23 -21.57
N PRO A 540 13.43 3.70 -22.82
CA PRO A 540 13.81 5.08 -23.12
C PRO A 540 12.81 6.09 -22.53
N ASP A 541 13.31 7.16 -21.91
CA ASP A 541 12.47 8.18 -21.23
C ASP A 541 11.43 8.84 -22.16
N TRP A 542 11.70 8.91 -23.48
CA TRP A 542 10.73 9.42 -24.46
C TRP A 542 9.45 8.58 -24.56
N GLN A 543 9.48 7.29 -24.23
CA GLN A 543 8.29 6.43 -24.28
C GLN A 543 7.31 6.79 -23.15
N TYR A 544 7.82 7.15 -21.97
CA TYR A 544 7.01 7.70 -20.89
C TYR A 544 6.49 9.11 -21.20
N LEU A 545 7.26 9.94 -21.89
CA LEU A 545 6.79 11.25 -22.36
C LEU A 545 5.62 11.11 -23.36
N VAL A 546 5.68 10.14 -24.28
CA VAL A 546 4.54 9.81 -25.17
C VAL A 546 3.32 9.34 -24.36
N LEU A 547 3.51 8.51 -23.34
CA LEU A 547 2.44 8.09 -22.42
C LEU A 547 1.93 9.21 -21.50
N LEU A 548 2.62 10.35 -21.39
CA LEU A 548 2.13 11.53 -20.69
C LEU A 548 1.26 12.40 -21.63
N LEU A 549 1.65 12.50 -22.91
CA LEU A 549 0.93 13.29 -23.93
C LEU A 549 -0.33 12.57 -24.47
N PHE A 550 -0.31 11.24 -24.57
CA PHE A 550 -1.43 10.42 -25.02
C PHE A 550 -2.72 10.63 -24.18
N PRO A 551 -2.73 10.48 -22.84
CA PRO A 551 -3.91 10.75 -22.02
C PRO A 551 -4.33 12.22 -22.04
N ILE A 552 -3.41 13.17 -22.20
CA ILE A 552 -3.75 14.60 -22.40
C ILE A 552 -4.59 14.78 -23.67
N ALA A 553 -4.23 14.15 -24.78
CA ALA A 553 -5.00 14.22 -26.02
C ALA A 553 -6.41 13.62 -25.85
N PHE A 554 -6.53 12.47 -25.19
CA PHE A 554 -7.84 11.87 -24.86
C PHE A 554 -8.66 12.73 -23.89
N GLY A 555 -8.03 13.41 -22.93
CA GLY A 555 -8.69 14.35 -22.02
C GLY A 555 -9.23 15.58 -22.74
N ILE A 556 -8.46 16.14 -23.68
CA ILE A 556 -8.92 17.24 -24.56
C ILE A 556 -10.09 16.77 -25.43
N ALA A 557 -10.03 15.55 -25.98
CA ALA A 557 -11.10 14.97 -26.77
C ALA A 557 -12.39 14.74 -25.94
N ALA A 558 -12.29 14.22 -24.72
CA ALA A 558 -13.42 14.05 -23.82
C ALA A 558 -14.08 15.39 -23.42
N LEU A 559 -13.27 16.44 -23.19
CA LEU A 559 -13.77 17.77 -22.83
C LEU A 559 -14.43 18.51 -23.99
N LYS A 560 -13.87 18.43 -25.20
CA LYS A 560 -14.37 19.15 -26.40
C LYS A 560 -15.40 18.37 -27.23
N GLY A 561 -15.36 17.04 -27.22
CA GLY A 561 -16.23 16.20 -28.05
C GLY A 561 -17.66 16.06 -27.54
N TRP A 562 -17.92 16.44 -26.29
CA TRP A 562 -19.22 16.35 -25.63
C TRP A 562 -19.57 17.66 -24.91
N PRO A 563 -20.85 17.96 -24.67
CA PRO A 563 -21.31 19.19 -24.01
C PRO A 563 -21.06 19.12 -22.48
N THR A 564 -19.78 19.06 -22.09
CA THR A 564 -19.32 18.97 -20.70
C THR A 564 -19.53 20.25 -19.90
N GLY A 565 -19.71 21.39 -20.58
CA GLY A 565 -19.84 22.71 -19.96
C GLY A 565 -18.53 23.29 -19.42
N VAL A 566 -17.38 22.72 -19.79
CA VAL A 566 -16.06 23.08 -19.23
C VAL A 566 -15.02 23.20 -20.36
N GLY A 567 -14.20 24.26 -20.30
CA GLY A 567 -13.07 24.42 -21.23
C GLY A 567 -11.90 23.48 -20.92
N VAL A 568 -10.85 23.47 -21.75
CA VAL A 568 -9.67 22.62 -21.51
C VAL A 568 -8.73 23.12 -20.39
N ALA A 569 -8.97 24.30 -19.82
CA ALA A 569 -8.09 24.90 -18.81
C ALA A 569 -7.87 24.04 -17.54
N PRO A 570 -8.91 23.41 -16.92
CA PRO A 570 -8.74 22.59 -15.72
C PRO A 570 -7.84 21.37 -15.93
N LEU A 571 -7.61 20.96 -17.18
CA LEU A 571 -6.62 19.94 -17.50
C LEU A 571 -5.23 20.45 -17.13
N PHE A 572 -4.81 21.57 -17.71
CA PHE A 572 -3.44 22.06 -17.64
C PHE A 572 -3.03 22.54 -16.23
N TYR A 573 -3.88 23.32 -15.56
CA TYR A 573 -3.57 23.73 -14.19
C TYR A 573 -3.85 22.61 -13.16
N GLY A 574 -4.62 21.57 -13.52
CA GLY A 574 -4.67 20.31 -12.80
C GLY A 574 -3.30 19.65 -12.67
N LEU A 575 -2.54 19.59 -13.77
CA LEU A 575 -1.20 18.97 -13.84
C LEU A 575 -0.11 19.68 -13.02
N ILE A 576 -0.34 20.91 -12.57
CA ILE A 576 0.58 21.62 -11.68
C ILE A 576 0.63 20.93 -10.30
N MET A 577 -0.50 20.38 -9.82
CA MET A 577 -0.56 19.72 -8.51
C MET A 577 0.30 18.43 -8.44
N PRO A 578 0.16 17.42 -9.31
CA PRO A 578 1.01 16.23 -9.24
C PRO A 578 2.48 16.59 -9.45
N ALA A 579 2.80 17.48 -10.39
CA ALA A 579 4.18 17.87 -10.67
C ALA A 579 4.93 18.44 -9.44
N ILE A 580 4.22 19.11 -8.52
CA ILE A 580 4.78 19.65 -7.29
C ILE A 580 4.73 18.63 -6.14
N PHE A 581 3.62 17.90 -5.98
CA PHE A 581 3.38 17.05 -4.80
C PHE A 581 3.98 15.64 -4.90
N ILE A 582 4.11 15.05 -6.10
CA ILE A 582 4.36 13.62 -6.26
C ILE A 582 5.73 13.17 -5.73
N ILE A 583 6.78 13.98 -5.89
CA ILE A 583 8.11 13.67 -5.36
C ILE A 583 8.09 13.70 -3.81
N PRO A 584 7.61 14.78 -3.15
CA PRO A 584 7.48 14.82 -1.70
C PRO A 584 6.69 13.66 -1.09
N ILE A 585 5.47 13.38 -1.59
CA ILE A 585 4.63 12.31 -1.02
C ILE A 585 5.19 10.91 -1.37
N GLY A 586 5.77 10.75 -2.57
CA GLY A 586 6.35 9.49 -3.01
C GLY A 586 7.57 9.06 -2.22
N ILE A 587 8.45 10.01 -1.83
CA ILE A 587 9.58 9.72 -0.94
C ILE A 587 9.06 9.21 0.41
N ILE A 588 8.06 9.86 1.01
CA ILE A 588 7.49 9.42 2.28
C ILE A 588 6.83 8.03 2.14
N GLN A 589 6.02 7.80 1.10
CA GLN A 589 5.34 6.52 0.91
C GLN A 589 6.32 5.37 0.62
N ALA A 590 7.37 5.59 -0.17
CA ALA A 590 8.38 4.58 -0.48
C ALA A 590 9.19 4.13 0.75
N VAL A 591 9.43 5.03 1.71
CA VAL A 591 10.22 4.77 2.93
C VAL A 591 9.36 4.26 4.09
N THR A 592 8.12 4.75 4.23
CA THR A 592 7.25 4.48 5.39
C THR A 592 6.15 3.45 5.11
N GLY A 593 5.81 3.23 3.83
CA GLY A 593 4.64 2.46 3.41
C GLY A 593 3.29 3.18 3.57
N ILE A 594 3.25 4.39 4.15
CA ILE A 594 2.00 5.13 4.42
C ILE A 594 1.74 6.15 3.29
N PRO A 595 0.59 6.09 2.59
CA PRO A 595 0.23 7.03 1.53
C PRO A 595 -0.29 8.36 2.10
N LEU A 596 -0.04 9.47 1.39
CA LEU A 596 -0.55 10.80 1.73
C LEU A 596 -1.55 11.29 0.68
N ALA A 597 -2.83 11.34 1.03
CA ALA A 597 -3.91 11.68 0.11
C ALA A 597 -4.12 13.20 -0.06
N ILE A 598 -3.77 13.74 -1.23
CA ILE A 598 -4.00 15.16 -1.59
C ILE A 598 -5.44 15.45 -2.09
N ASN A 599 -6.39 14.54 -1.83
CA ASN A 599 -7.78 14.60 -2.28
C ASN A 599 -8.51 15.88 -1.86
N ILE A 600 -8.41 16.26 -0.57
CA ILE A 600 -9.07 17.47 -0.04
C ILE A 600 -8.39 18.74 -0.56
N LEU A 601 -7.08 18.72 -0.80
CA LEU A 601 -6.40 19.86 -1.44
C LEU A 601 -6.87 20.06 -2.88
N ALA A 602 -7.06 18.97 -3.63
CA ALA A 602 -7.61 19.04 -4.98
C ALA A 602 -9.06 19.56 -4.99
N ASP A 603 -9.87 19.17 -4.00
CA ASP A 603 -11.21 19.72 -3.78
C ASP A 603 -11.17 21.24 -3.51
N ILE A 604 -10.28 21.71 -2.64
CA ILE A 604 -10.16 23.14 -2.30
C ILE A 604 -9.63 23.97 -3.46
N VAL A 605 -8.51 23.57 -4.08
CA VAL A 605 -7.92 24.33 -5.18
C VAL A 605 -8.84 24.29 -6.42
N GLY A 606 -9.38 23.11 -6.73
CA GLY A 606 -10.31 22.92 -7.85
C GLY A 606 -11.60 23.70 -7.69
N GLY A 607 -12.22 23.65 -6.50
CA GLY A 607 -13.45 24.37 -6.19
C GLY A 607 -13.30 25.88 -6.01
N ALA A 608 -12.10 26.37 -5.64
CA ALA A 608 -11.81 27.80 -5.60
C ALA A 608 -11.61 28.40 -7.00
N LEU A 609 -11.03 27.62 -7.94
CA LEU A 609 -10.80 28.00 -9.33
C LEU A 609 -12.06 27.80 -10.22
N ASN A 610 -12.81 26.72 -10.01
CA ASN A 610 -14.03 26.36 -10.78
C ASN A 610 -15.32 26.62 -9.99
N ALA A 611 -15.34 27.67 -9.17
CA ALA A 611 -16.47 27.99 -8.29
C ALA A 611 -17.81 28.00 -9.05
N GLY A 612 -18.77 27.19 -8.61
CA GLY A 612 -20.08 27.04 -9.24
C GLY A 612 -20.16 26.01 -10.37
N SER A 613 -19.07 25.27 -10.69
CA SER A 613 -19.05 24.23 -11.73
C SER A 613 -18.65 22.86 -11.18
N ALA A 614 -19.63 21.95 -11.10
CA ALA A 614 -19.40 20.56 -10.69
C ALA A 614 -18.40 19.85 -11.60
N ASN A 615 -18.60 19.92 -12.93
CA ASN A 615 -17.70 19.31 -13.90
C ASN A 615 -16.30 19.95 -13.88
N GLY A 616 -16.20 21.26 -13.63
CA GLY A 616 -14.92 21.95 -13.51
C GLY A 616 -14.06 21.40 -12.37
N LEU A 617 -14.68 21.17 -11.20
CA LEU A 617 -14.01 20.46 -10.10
C LEU A 617 -13.71 19.00 -10.46
N ILE A 618 -14.67 18.24 -11.02
CA ILE A 618 -14.47 16.82 -11.36
C ILE A 618 -13.22 16.63 -12.23
N TYR A 619 -13.12 17.35 -13.36
CA TYR A 619 -12.01 17.18 -14.29
C TYR A 619 -10.67 17.67 -13.73
N PHE A 620 -10.67 18.80 -12.99
CA PHE A 620 -9.47 19.23 -12.25
C PHE A 620 -9.00 18.14 -11.28
N LYS A 621 -9.91 17.60 -10.47
CA LYS A 621 -9.61 16.62 -9.41
C LYS A 621 -9.01 15.33 -9.95
N CYS A 622 -9.48 14.86 -11.10
CA CYS A 622 -8.90 13.69 -11.76
C CYS A 622 -7.41 13.92 -12.09
N TRP A 623 -7.07 15.07 -12.66
CA TRP A 623 -5.68 15.35 -13.08
C TRP A 623 -4.79 15.91 -11.96
N ALA A 624 -5.38 16.43 -10.89
CA ALA A 624 -4.67 16.96 -9.73
C ALA A 624 -4.34 15.89 -8.67
N TYR A 625 -5.34 15.08 -8.27
CA TYR A 625 -5.21 14.08 -7.21
C TYR A 625 -4.91 12.69 -7.75
N LEU A 626 -5.79 12.13 -8.59
CA LEU A 626 -5.72 10.72 -8.98
C LEU A 626 -4.47 10.42 -9.81
N SER A 627 -4.07 11.34 -10.69
CA SER A 627 -2.79 11.34 -11.39
C SER A 627 -1.62 10.98 -10.47
N SER A 628 -1.55 11.62 -9.30
CA SER A 628 -0.53 11.37 -8.27
C SER A 628 -0.67 9.96 -7.69
N TYR A 629 -1.88 9.58 -7.29
CA TYR A 629 -2.17 8.29 -6.68
C TYR A 629 -1.81 7.10 -7.60
N GLN A 630 -2.27 7.14 -8.86
CA GLN A 630 -1.98 6.11 -9.85
C GLN A 630 -0.49 6.03 -10.17
N ALA A 631 0.20 7.17 -10.33
CA ALA A 631 1.64 7.19 -10.58
C ALA A 631 2.47 6.56 -9.45
N LEU A 632 2.06 6.75 -8.19
CA LEU A 632 2.71 6.09 -7.05
C LEU A 632 2.42 4.58 -7.02
N SER A 633 1.20 4.16 -7.37
CA SER A 633 0.86 2.73 -7.53
C SER A 633 1.72 2.07 -8.62
N PHE A 634 1.87 2.73 -9.78
CA PHE A 634 2.75 2.25 -10.85
C PHE A 634 4.24 2.28 -10.46
N CYS A 635 4.69 3.17 -9.59
CA CYS A 635 6.03 3.11 -8.99
C CYS A 635 6.20 1.89 -8.06
N GLN A 636 5.16 1.54 -7.28
CA GLN A 636 5.16 0.34 -6.45
C GLN A 636 5.27 -0.94 -7.29
N ASP A 637 4.50 -1.05 -8.38
CA ASP A 637 4.64 -2.12 -9.38
C ASP A 637 6.06 -2.20 -9.96
N LEU A 638 6.65 -1.05 -10.31
CA LEU A 638 8.01 -0.99 -10.84
C LEU A 638 9.05 -1.45 -9.80
N LYS A 639 8.82 -1.23 -8.49
CA LYS A 639 9.65 -1.82 -7.41
C LYS A 639 9.41 -3.33 -7.28
N MET A 640 8.18 -3.83 -7.39
CA MET A 640 7.90 -5.29 -7.45
C MET A 640 8.61 -5.96 -8.63
N ALA A 641 8.55 -5.36 -9.83
CA ALA A 641 9.27 -5.80 -11.02
C ALA A 641 10.80 -5.80 -10.81
N HIS A 642 11.33 -4.73 -10.23
CA HIS A 642 12.76 -4.59 -9.89
C HIS A 642 13.22 -5.65 -8.88
N TYR A 643 12.42 -5.95 -7.86
CA TYR A 643 12.76 -6.95 -6.84
C TYR A 643 12.86 -8.38 -7.40
N LEU A 644 11.98 -8.81 -8.30
CA LEU A 644 12.11 -10.11 -9.00
C LEU A 644 12.81 -10.05 -10.36
N LYS A 645 13.47 -8.93 -10.66
CA LYS A 645 14.29 -8.73 -11.86
C LYS A 645 13.54 -9.07 -13.16
N VAL A 646 12.30 -8.59 -13.23
CA VAL A 646 11.47 -8.60 -14.44
C VAL A 646 12.06 -7.58 -15.42
N PRO A 647 12.32 -7.94 -16.70
CA PRO A 647 12.92 -7.02 -17.66
C PRO A 647 12.11 -5.73 -17.81
N GLN A 648 12.76 -4.57 -17.68
CA GLN A 648 12.08 -3.26 -17.56
C GLN A 648 11.05 -2.99 -18.67
N ARG A 649 11.41 -3.33 -19.93
CA ARG A 649 10.53 -3.17 -21.10
C ARG A 649 9.30 -4.09 -21.06
N VAL A 650 9.41 -5.26 -20.44
CA VAL A 650 8.31 -6.21 -20.29
C VAL A 650 7.33 -5.72 -19.21
N ALA A 651 7.84 -5.24 -18.07
CA ALA A 651 7.00 -4.61 -17.03
C ALA A 651 6.24 -3.38 -17.57
N PHE A 652 6.92 -2.53 -18.34
CA PHE A 652 6.33 -1.38 -19.02
C PHE A 652 5.15 -1.74 -19.93
N TRP A 653 5.33 -2.67 -20.88
CA TRP A 653 4.24 -3.11 -21.74
C TRP A 653 3.11 -3.83 -20.98
N CYS A 654 3.45 -4.57 -19.91
CA CYS A 654 2.47 -5.20 -19.02
C CYS A 654 1.54 -4.17 -18.38
N GLN A 655 2.09 -3.09 -17.79
CA GLN A 655 1.29 -2.00 -17.22
C GLN A 655 0.44 -1.31 -18.29
N ILE A 656 0.97 -1.03 -19.50
CA ILE A 656 0.21 -0.44 -20.61
C ILE A 656 -0.99 -1.31 -20.99
N VAL A 657 -0.79 -2.61 -21.20
CA VAL A 657 -1.84 -3.53 -21.65
C VAL A 657 -2.89 -3.76 -20.56
N ALA A 658 -2.49 -3.93 -19.30
CA ALA A 658 -3.42 -4.04 -18.19
C ALA A 658 -4.23 -2.74 -18.00
N THR A 659 -3.59 -1.57 -18.10
CA THR A 659 -4.28 -0.25 -18.04
C THR A 659 -5.23 -0.04 -19.22
N PHE A 660 -4.90 -0.56 -20.41
CA PHE A 660 -5.80 -0.54 -21.57
C PHE A 660 -7.05 -1.36 -21.32
N ILE A 661 -6.88 -2.64 -20.91
CA ILE A 661 -7.99 -3.54 -20.61
C ILE A 661 -8.88 -2.95 -19.49
N PHE A 662 -8.26 -2.47 -18.41
CA PHE A 662 -8.92 -1.80 -17.29
C PHE A 662 -9.77 -0.61 -17.75
N SER A 663 -9.25 0.21 -18.66
CA SER A 663 -9.94 1.40 -19.20
C SER A 663 -11.07 1.06 -20.17
N ILE A 664 -10.94 -0.02 -20.95
CA ILE A 664 -11.96 -0.43 -21.94
C ILE A 664 -13.09 -1.21 -21.26
N VAL A 665 -12.78 -2.22 -20.42
CA VAL A 665 -13.79 -3.10 -19.82
C VAL A 665 -14.73 -2.28 -18.92
N SER A 666 -14.19 -1.49 -17.99
CA SER A 666 -14.99 -0.61 -17.12
C SER A 666 -15.84 0.42 -17.89
N ALA A 667 -15.28 1.01 -18.97
CA ALA A 667 -16.00 1.97 -19.81
C ALA A 667 -17.12 1.34 -20.65
N LEU A 668 -17.04 0.05 -20.97
CA LEU A 668 -18.14 -0.69 -21.60
C LEU A 668 -19.22 -1.05 -20.58
N GLU A 669 -18.83 -1.33 -19.34
CA GLU A 669 -19.70 -1.82 -18.27
C GLU A 669 -20.70 -0.77 -17.74
N TYR A 670 -20.33 0.53 -17.68
CA TYR A 670 -21.18 1.54 -17.05
C TYR A 670 -22.60 1.60 -17.58
N ASN A 671 -22.81 1.50 -18.90
CA ASN A 671 -24.15 1.54 -19.47
C ASN A 671 -24.98 0.27 -19.19
N PHE A 672 -24.34 -0.87 -18.90
CA PHE A 672 -25.02 -2.07 -18.40
C PHE A 672 -25.48 -1.86 -16.95
N ILE A 673 -24.58 -1.38 -16.06
CA ILE A 673 -24.89 -1.14 -14.64
C ILE A 673 -25.95 -0.05 -14.47
N LEU A 674 -25.81 1.07 -15.19
CA LEU A 674 -26.76 2.19 -15.18
C LEU A 674 -28.11 1.87 -15.84
N GLY A 675 -28.23 0.70 -16.49
CA GLY A 675 -29.48 0.15 -17.00
C GLY A 675 -30.22 -0.75 -16.00
N ILE A 676 -29.61 -1.09 -14.85
CA ILE A 676 -30.24 -1.93 -13.82
C ILE A 676 -31.42 -1.16 -13.18
N ARG A 677 -32.57 -1.82 -13.07
CA ARG A 677 -33.79 -1.22 -12.49
C ARG A 677 -33.54 -0.78 -11.05
N ASP A 678 -33.96 0.43 -10.71
CA ASP A 678 -33.83 1.04 -9.38
C ASP A 678 -32.37 1.15 -8.85
N VAL A 679 -31.35 1.06 -9.72
CA VAL A 679 -29.93 1.15 -9.33
C VAL A 679 -29.61 2.47 -8.63
N CYS A 680 -28.72 2.43 -7.65
CA CYS A 680 -28.39 3.56 -6.77
C CYS A 680 -29.58 4.06 -5.93
N THR A 681 -30.61 3.24 -5.72
CA THR A 681 -31.69 3.48 -4.75
C THR A 681 -31.73 2.36 -3.70
N PRO A 682 -32.43 2.54 -2.56
CA PRO A 682 -32.65 1.45 -1.59
C PRO A 682 -33.45 0.26 -2.12
N LYS A 683 -34.06 0.35 -3.32
CA LYS A 683 -34.82 -0.73 -3.96
C LYS A 683 -34.02 -1.50 -5.02
N ALA A 684 -32.75 -1.14 -5.22
CA ALA A 684 -31.88 -1.78 -6.20
C ALA A 684 -31.73 -3.29 -5.92
N PRO A 685 -31.77 -4.15 -6.96
CA PRO A 685 -31.44 -5.56 -6.79
C PRO A 685 -29.98 -5.72 -6.33
N PHE A 686 -29.66 -6.88 -5.72
CA PHE A 686 -28.32 -7.26 -5.25
C PHE A 686 -27.65 -6.28 -4.27
N ARG A 687 -28.41 -5.37 -3.62
CA ARG A 687 -27.92 -4.30 -2.73
C ARG A 687 -27.06 -3.24 -3.46
N MET A 688 -27.31 -2.97 -4.76
CA MET A 688 -26.61 -1.96 -5.58
C MET A 688 -27.03 -0.50 -5.26
N THR A 689 -26.73 -0.04 -4.04
CA THR A 689 -27.19 1.25 -3.50
C THR A 689 -26.25 2.44 -3.76
N CYS A 690 -25.06 2.22 -4.33
CA CYS A 690 -24.10 3.24 -4.76
C CYS A 690 -23.70 4.29 -3.69
N PRO A 691 -23.33 3.89 -2.46
CA PRO A 691 -22.99 4.83 -1.39
C PRO A 691 -21.78 5.71 -1.74
N TYR A 692 -20.78 5.12 -2.42
CA TYR A 692 -19.55 5.80 -2.82
C TYR A 692 -19.78 6.91 -3.85
N GLN A 693 -20.63 6.69 -4.86
CA GLN A 693 -21.05 7.72 -5.80
C GLN A 693 -21.89 8.81 -5.14
N LYS A 694 -22.79 8.44 -4.22
CA LYS A 694 -23.58 9.43 -3.44
C LYS A 694 -22.67 10.33 -2.60
N GLY A 695 -21.60 9.78 -2.02
CA GLY A 695 -20.55 10.53 -1.34
C GLY A 695 -19.81 11.48 -2.29
N PHE A 696 -19.36 10.99 -3.44
CA PHE A 696 -18.66 11.80 -4.45
C PHE A 696 -19.53 12.93 -5.04
N TYR A 697 -20.81 12.67 -5.30
CA TYR A 697 -21.79 13.68 -5.71
C TYR A 697 -21.93 14.79 -4.66
N THR A 698 -22.17 14.39 -3.39
CA THR A 698 -22.28 15.34 -2.26
C THR A 698 -21.02 16.18 -2.11
N ALA A 699 -19.84 15.54 -2.16
CA ALA A 699 -18.55 16.23 -2.10
C ALA A 699 -18.33 17.18 -3.28
N THR A 700 -18.71 16.79 -4.50
CA THR A 700 -18.58 17.63 -5.70
C THR A 700 -19.43 18.89 -5.60
N VAL A 701 -20.67 18.79 -5.10
CA VAL A 701 -21.51 19.97 -4.91
C VAL A 701 -21.00 20.84 -3.77
N PHE A 702 -20.61 20.24 -2.63
CA PHE A 702 -20.06 20.96 -1.49
C PHE A 702 -18.77 21.73 -1.85
N TRP A 703 -17.76 21.05 -2.39
CA TRP A 703 -16.47 21.68 -2.68
C TRP A 703 -16.47 22.50 -3.97
N GLY A 704 -17.20 22.08 -5.01
CA GLY A 704 -17.16 22.72 -6.33
C GLY A 704 -18.25 23.77 -6.55
N VAL A 705 -19.50 23.43 -6.24
CA VAL A 705 -20.67 24.24 -6.61
C VAL A 705 -20.98 25.30 -5.55
N ILE A 706 -20.97 24.95 -4.25
CA ILE A 706 -21.01 25.94 -3.16
C ILE A 706 -19.68 26.71 -3.06
N SER A 707 -18.57 26.09 -3.50
CA SER A 707 -17.19 26.59 -3.49
C SER A 707 -16.58 26.72 -2.08
N PRO A 708 -15.27 26.45 -1.89
CA PRO A 708 -14.63 26.53 -0.58
C PRO A 708 -14.58 27.97 -0.04
N LYS A 709 -14.79 28.97 -0.91
CA LYS A 709 -14.87 30.40 -0.56
C LYS A 709 -15.98 30.68 0.46
N LYS A 710 -17.15 30.02 0.35
CA LYS A 710 -18.28 30.14 1.31
C LYS A 710 -18.10 29.37 2.61
N LEU A 711 -16.99 28.65 2.77
CA LEU A 711 -16.76 27.72 3.88
C LEU A 711 -15.51 28.13 4.68
N PHE A 712 -14.43 28.43 3.96
CA PHE A 712 -13.11 28.76 4.50
C PHE A 712 -12.67 30.20 4.21
N GLY A 713 -13.49 31.01 3.53
CA GLY A 713 -13.20 32.43 3.27
C GLY A 713 -13.20 33.30 4.54
N PRO A 714 -12.77 34.57 4.46
CA PRO A 714 -12.79 35.48 5.60
C PRO A 714 -14.20 35.59 6.22
N GLY A 715 -14.29 35.49 7.55
CA GLY A 715 -15.55 35.49 8.29
C GLY A 715 -16.37 34.18 8.22
N GLN A 716 -16.05 33.24 7.33
CA GLN A 716 -16.81 32.00 7.17
C GLN A 716 -16.46 30.95 8.23
N ARG A 717 -17.47 30.13 8.60
CA ARG A 717 -17.46 29.22 9.78
C ARG A 717 -16.21 28.35 9.92
N TYR A 718 -15.68 27.85 8.81
CA TYR A 718 -14.58 26.89 8.79
C TYR A 718 -13.22 27.52 8.47
N ASN A 719 -13.13 28.85 8.32
CA ASN A 719 -11.87 29.58 8.08
C ASN A 719 -10.74 29.23 9.06
N MET A 720 -11.05 29.11 10.36
CA MET A 720 -10.07 28.74 11.39
C MET A 720 -9.42 27.36 11.15
N MET A 721 -10.05 26.46 10.39
CA MET A 721 -9.45 25.16 10.10
C MET A 721 -8.19 25.27 9.24
N LEU A 722 -8.04 26.36 8.47
CA LEU A 722 -6.83 26.66 7.68
C LEU A 722 -5.57 26.82 8.56
N LEU A 723 -5.71 27.00 9.88
CA LEU A 723 -4.60 26.95 10.84
C LEU A 723 -3.86 25.60 10.87
N GLY A 724 -4.43 24.55 10.27
CA GLY A 724 -3.69 23.32 9.96
C GLY A 724 -2.42 23.56 9.12
N PHE A 725 -2.44 24.49 8.16
CA PHE A 725 -1.26 24.78 7.34
C PHE A 725 -0.04 25.28 8.17
N PRO A 726 -0.13 26.34 9.00
CA PRO A 726 0.98 26.71 9.87
C PRO A 726 1.31 25.64 10.93
N LEU A 727 0.33 24.88 11.45
CA LEU A 727 0.58 23.78 12.38
C LEU A 727 1.54 22.73 11.80
N GLY A 728 1.30 22.27 10.56
CA GLY A 728 2.16 21.29 9.90
C GLY A 728 3.58 21.79 9.64
N PHE A 729 3.75 23.06 9.28
CA PHE A 729 5.08 23.69 9.18
C PHE A 729 5.79 23.73 10.54
N LEU A 730 5.10 24.19 11.59
CA LEU A 730 5.67 24.34 12.93
C LEU A 730 6.11 22.99 13.52
N LEU A 731 5.28 21.94 13.40
CA LEU A 731 5.63 20.59 13.86
C LEU A 731 6.94 20.09 13.24
N VAL A 732 7.11 20.30 11.92
CA VAL A 732 8.35 19.90 11.23
C VAL A 732 9.53 20.81 11.57
N PHE A 733 9.30 22.12 11.72
CA PHE A 733 10.35 23.07 12.09
C PHE A 733 10.93 22.78 13.48
N PHE A 734 10.07 22.53 14.48
CA PHE A 734 10.52 22.13 15.82
C PHE A 734 11.18 20.74 15.83
N TYR A 735 10.67 19.78 15.04
CA TYR A 735 11.34 18.49 14.85
C TYR A 735 12.74 18.64 14.24
N TRP A 736 12.90 19.48 13.22
CA TRP A 736 14.18 19.79 12.60
C TRP A 736 15.16 20.46 13.57
N LEU A 737 14.67 21.40 14.39
CA LEU A 737 15.47 22.02 15.45
C LEU A 737 15.95 20.99 16.48
N ALA A 738 15.06 20.08 16.92
CA ALA A 738 15.41 19.00 17.83
C ALA A 738 16.44 18.02 17.22
N ARG A 739 16.28 17.65 15.93
CA ARG A 739 17.27 16.84 15.18
C ARG A 739 18.62 17.56 15.02
N LYS A 740 18.64 18.90 14.95
CA LYS A 740 19.88 19.70 14.91
C LYS A 740 20.55 19.82 16.27
N MET A 741 19.78 19.91 17.37
CA MET A 741 20.29 19.97 18.74
C MET A 741 20.81 18.60 19.23
N TYR A 742 20.17 17.50 18.84
CA TYR A 742 20.49 16.15 19.28
C TYR A 742 20.77 15.20 18.10
N PRO A 743 21.79 15.47 17.26
CA PRO A 743 21.98 14.80 15.97
C PRO A 743 22.31 13.29 16.07
N ARG A 744 22.82 12.83 17.22
CA ARG A 744 23.11 11.41 17.49
C ARG A 744 21.93 10.64 18.14
N SER A 745 20.81 11.31 18.44
CA SER A 745 19.67 10.66 19.12
C SER A 745 18.96 9.65 18.22
N THR A 746 19.04 8.37 18.60
CA THR A 746 18.38 7.27 17.90
C THR A 746 16.86 7.37 17.99
N PHE A 747 16.31 7.76 19.14
CA PHE A 747 14.87 7.96 19.34
C PHE A 747 14.30 9.04 18.40
N LEU A 748 14.98 10.19 18.25
CA LEU A 748 14.50 11.26 17.36
C LEU A 748 14.57 10.89 15.87
N ARG A 749 15.35 9.87 15.47
CA ARG A 749 15.30 9.33 14.10
C ARG A 749 14.00 8.57 13.82
N LEU A 750 13.41 7.92 14.83
CA LEU A 750 12.16 7.15 14.71
C LEU A 750 10.90 8.04 14.71
N VAL A 751 10.97 9.28 15.21
CA VAL A 751 9.88 10.25 15.12
C VAL A 751 9.82 10.82 13.69
N ASN A 752 8.66 10.73 13.05
CA ASN A 752 8.40 11.29 11.72
C ASN A 752 7.16 12.21 11.77
N PRO A 753 7.33 13.55 11.71
CA PRO A 753 6.21 14.49 11.86
C PRO A 753 5.20 14.45 10.69
N VAL A 754 5.59 14.00 9.50
CA VAL A 754 4.66 13.84 8.37
C VAL A 754 3.73 12.66 8.62
N VAL A 755 4.29 11.51 9.02
CA VAL A 755 3.51 10.32 9.37
C VAL A 755 2.60 10.59 10.57
N PHE A 756 3.11 11.31 11.58
CA PHE A 756 2.28 11.78 12.70
C PHE A 756 1.08 12.62 12.23
N CYS A 757 1.27 13.54 11.26
CA CYS A 757 0.16 14.28 10.66
C CYS A 757 -0.79 13.40 9.82
N THR A 758 -0.31 12.29 9.23
CA THR A 758 -1.20 11.33 8.54
C THR A 758 -2.06 10.52 9.51
N GLY A 759 -1.67 10.34 10.77
CA GLY A 759 -2.47 9.65 11.79
C GLY A 759 -3.92 10.17 11.91
N PRO A 760 -4.12 11.46 12.24
CA PRO A 760 -5.43 12.10 12.24
C PRO A 760 -6.17 12.09 10.90
N VAL A 761 -5.46 11.98 9.78
CA VAL A 761 -6.06 11.82 8.44
C VAL A 761 -6.56 10.38 8.25
N SER A 762 -5.81 9.39 8.74
CA SER A 762 -6.22 7.97 8.82
C SER A 762 -7.29 7.71 9.89
N PHE A 763 -7.45 8.60 10.87
CA PHE A 763 -8.64 8.63 11.74
C PHE A 763 -9.91 8.84 10.89
N GLY A 764 -9.86 9.69 9.85
CA GLY A 764 -10.83 9.76 8.73
C GLY A 764 -12.25 9.21 9.00
N ALA A 765 -13.09 10.00 9.67
CA ALA A 765 -14.45 9.62 10.07
C ALA A 765 -15.23 8.82 9.00
N PRO A 766 -16.01 7.77 9.35
CA PRO A 766 -16.28 7.25 10.71
C PRO A 766 -15.20 6.28 11.23
N PHE A 767 -14.06 6.11 10.56
CA PHE A 767 -12.94 5.39 11.17
C PHE A 767 -12.47 6.11 12.46
N ASN A 768 -11.69 5.43 13.29
CA ASN A 768 -11.21 5.92 14.58
C ASN A 768 -10.05 5.03 15.09
N LEU A 769 -9.61 5.23 16.34
CA LEU A 769 -8.50 4.47 16.94
C LEU A 769 -8.69 2.94 16.91
N ALA A 770 -9.93 2.45 16.99
CA ALA A 770 -10.24 1.03 17.06
C ALA A 770 -9.84 0.27 15.78
N PHE A 771 -9.76 0.93 14.62
CA PHE A 771 -9.37 0.33 13.35
C PHE A 771 -7.84 0.23 13.16
N HIS A 772 -7.04 0.97 13.95
CA HIS A 772 -5.57 1.05 13.77
C HIS A 772 -4.80 0.41 14.93
N LEU A 773 -5.36 0.45 16.15
CA LEU A 773 -4.75 -0.12 17.35
C LEU A 773 -4.41 -1.63 17.24
N PRO A 774 -5.23 -2.49 16.59
CA PRO A 774 -4.89 -3.91 16.39
C PRO A 774 -3.67 -4.14 15.50
N ASP A 775 -3.50 -3.37 14.42
CA ASP A 775 -2.31 -3.43 13.56
C ASP A 775 -1.03 -3.10 14.34
N PHE A 776 -1.11 -2.16 15.28
CA PHE A 776 0.01 -1.84 16.18
C PHE A 776 0.36 -3.02 17.11
N TYR A 777 -0.63 -3.71 17.68
CA TYR A 777 -0.36 -4.91 18.49
C TYR A 777 0.31 -6.03 17.69
N VAL A 778 -0.19 -6.31 16.48
CA VAL A 778 0.41 -7.32 15.59
C VAL A 778 1.83 -6.92 15.17
N ASN A 779 2.08 -5.62 14.94
CA ASN A 779 3.42 -5.12 14.62
C ASN A 779 4.39 -5.23 15.81
N LEU A 780 3.96 -4.91 17.04
CA LEU A 780 4.79 -5.10 18.24
C LEU A 780 5.16 -6.57 18.44
N VAL A 781 4.25 -7.50 18.18
CA VAL A 781 4.57 -8.94 18.22
C VAL A 781 5.55 -9.30 17.08
N SER A 782 5.27 -8.91 15.84
CA SER A 782 6.10 -9.30 14.68
C SER A 782 7.48 -8.62 14.67
N PHE A 783 7.53 -7.30 14.58
CA PHE A 783 8.76 -6.53 14.38
C PHE A 783 9.56 -6.27 15.67
N VAL A 784 8.90 -6.13 16.83
CA VAL A 784 9.61 -5.81 18.09
C VAL A 784 9.94 -7.07 18.91
N TYR A 785 9.02 -8.04 19.00
CA TYR A 785 9.26 -9.28 19.76
C TYR A 785 9.90 -10.39 18.89
N VAL A 786 9.31 -10.76 17.75
CA VAL A 786 9.74 -11.95 16.98
C VAL A 786 11.01 -11.66 16.17
N ARG A 787 11.04 -10.62 15.31
CA ARG A 787 12.23 -10.26 14.50
C ARG A 787 13.50 -10.13 15.34
N LYS A 788 13.44 -9.37 16.45
CA LYS A 788 14.61 -9.11 17.33
C LYS A 788 15.14 -10.33 18.10
N ARG A 789 14.43 -11.47 18.08
CA ARG A 789 14.79 -12.69 18.84
C ARG A 789 14.96 -13.92 17.96
N TYR A 790 14.26 -13.97 16.83
CA TYR A 790 14.15 -15.11 15.94
C TYR A 790 14.13 -14.63 14.47
N LEU A 791 15.14 -13.84 14.07
CA LEU A 791 15.18 -13.19 12.76
C LEU A 791 15.00 -14.19 11.60
N ALA A 792 15.72 -15.33 11.62
CA ALA A 792 15.59 -16.34 10.56
C ALA A 792 14.16 -16.91 10.44
N PHE A 793 13.48 -17.14 11.57
CA PHE A 793 12.07 -17.56 11.61
C PHE A 793 11.13 -16.47 11.06
N TRP A 794 11.35 -15.22 11.46
CA TRP A 794 10.61 -14.05 10.98
C TRP A 794 10.76 -13.87 9.45
N SER A 795 12.00 -13.83 8.96
CA SER A 795 12.34 -13.68 7.55
C SER A 795 11.87 -14.85 6.68
N LYS A 796 11.71 -16.05 7.24
CA LYS A 796 11.17 -17.20 6.49
C LYS A 796 9.66 -17.06 6.25
N TRP A 797 8.87 -16.61 7.25
CA TRP A 797 7.41 -16.80 7.25
C TRP A 797 6.53 -15.56 7.46
N ASN A 798 7.04 -14.45 8.01
CA ASN A 798 6.21 -13.29 8.39
C ASN A 798 5.34 -12.77 7.23
N TYR A 799 5.97 -12.45 6.10
CA TYR A 799 5.29 -11.96 4.89
C TYR A 799 4.46 -13.04 4.18
N VAL A 800 4.84 -14.32 4.32
CA VAL A 800 4.10 -15.46 3.77
C VAL A 800 2.78 -15.67 4.52
N ILE A 801 2.78 -15.51 5.85
CA ILE A 801 1.56 -15.55 6.68
C ILE A 801 0.65 -14.38 6.34
N ASN A 802 1.19 -13.17 6.15
CA ASN A 802 0.41 -12.00 5.73
C ASN A 802 -0.31 -12.22 4.38
N ALA A 803 0.40 -12.74 3.38
CA ALA A 803 -0.18 -13.08 2.08
C ALA A 803 -1.20 -14.24 2.18
N ALA A 804 -0.93 -15.25 3.00
CA ALA A 804 -1.83 -16.39 3.24
C ALA A 804 -3.14 -15.96 3.91
N PHE A 805 -3.07 -15.08 4.91
CA PHE A 805 -4.25 -14.54 5.58
C PHE A 805 -5.07 -13.65 4.63
N SER A 806 -4.40 -12.81 3.82
CA SER A 806 -5.06 -12.02 2.76
C SER A 806 -5.82 -12.90 1.75
N CYS A 807 -5.21 -14.03 1.33
CA CYS A 807 -5.87 -15.00 0.46
C CYS A 807 -7.04 -15.71 1.16
N GLY A 808 -6.85 -16.10 2.43
CA GLY A 808 -7.86 -16.81 3.21
C GLY A 808 -9.12 -15.98 3.47
N ILE A 809 -8.95 -14.71 3.86
CA ILE A 809 -10.04 -13.73 4.01
C ILE A 809 -10.80 -13.56 2.69
N ALA A 810 -10.09 -13.38 1.57
CA ALA A 810 -10.74 -13.17 0.27
C ALA A 810 -11.51 -14.40 -0.22
N ILE A 811 -10.96 -15.61 -0.07
CA ILE A 811 -11.67 -16.86 -0.37
C ILE A 811 -12.91 -17.00 0.54
N ALA A 812 -12.77 -16.71 1.83
CA ALA A 812 -13.86 -16.80 2.80
C ALA A 812 -14.98 -15.78 2.50
N ALA A 813 -14.64 -14.54 2.15
CA ALA A 813 -15.60 -13.51 1.74
C ALA A 813 -16.36 -13.92 0.46
N LEU A 814 -15.67 -14.51 -0.52
CA LEU A 814 -16.32 -15.05 -1.73
C LEU A 814 -17.27 -16.21 -1.40
N VAL A 815 -16.89 -17.12 -0.49
CA VAL A 815 -17.77 -18.22 -0.03
C VAL A 815 -18.98 -17.68 0.74
N ILE A 816 -18.79 -16.76 1.69
CA ILE A 816 -19.88 -16.09 2.42
C ILE A 816 -20.84 -15.43 1.43
N PHE A 817 -20.33 -14.64 0.49
CA PHE A 817 -21.18 -13.94 -0.46
C PHE A 817 -21.95 -14.90 -1.39
N PHE A 818 -21.26 -15.78 -2.13
CA PHE A 818 -21.90 -16.58 -3.17
C PHE A 818 -22.71 -17.77 -2.62
N ALA A 819 -22.32 -18.35 -1.48
CA ALA A 819 -22.99 -19.52 -0.90
C ALA A 819 -23.96 -19.19 0.24
N LEU A 820 -23.85 -18.02 0.88
CA LEU A 820 -24.69 -17.64 2.04
C LEU A 820 -25.50 -16.36 1.77
N GLU A 821 -24.88 -15.22 1.47
CA GLU A 821 -25.62 -13.95 1.27
C GLU A 821 -26.47 -13.93 -0.02
N LEU A 822 -25.97 -14.47 -1.14
CA LEU A 822 -26.66 -14.37 -2.43
C LEU A 822 -27.90 -15.28 -2.54
N PRO A 823 -27.89 -16.54 -2.05
CA PRO A 823 -29.09 -17.38 -2.03
C PRO A 823 -30.26 -16.76 -1.28
N LYS A 824 -31.47 -16.99 -1.80
CA LYS A 824 -32.74 -16.42 -1.29
C LYS A 824 -32.72 -14.88 -1.12
N GLY A 825 -31.85 -14.17 -1.85
CA GLY A 825 -31.81 -12.71 -1.90
C GLY A 825 -31.33 -12.02 -0.62
N GLY A 826 -30.42 -12.64 0.15
CA GLY A 826 -29.94 -12.08 1.42
C GLY A 826 -30.90 -12.28 2.59
N THR A 827 -31.64 -13.40 2.60
CA THR A 827 -32.46 -13.84 3.74
C THR A 827 -31.87 -15.04 4.49
N LEU A 828 -30.77 -15.59 4.00
CA LEU A 828 -29.99 -16.61 4.71
C LEU A 828 -28.97 -15.91 5.62
N GLU A 829 -29.46 -15.34 6.72
CA GLU A 829 -28.67 -14.62 7.72
C GLU A 829 -28.83 -15.30 9.10
N VAL A 830 -27.72 -15.45 9.85
CA VAL A 830 -27.76 -16.12 11.17
C VAL A 830 -28.27 -15.15 12.22
N ASN A 831 -29.57 -15.20 12.53
CA ASN A 831 -30.18 -14.32 13.53
C ASN A 831 -29.98 -14.85 14.96
N TRP A 832 -29.05 -14.22 15.71
CA TRP A 832 -28.83 -14.44 17.14
C TRP A 832 -28.13 -13.23 17.76
N TRP A 833 -27.96 -13.24 19.09
CA TRP A 833 -27.37 -12.11 19.85
C TRP A 833 -26.03 -11.62 19.29
N GLY A 834 -25.10 -12.52 18.97
CA GLY A 834 -23.77 -12.15 18.46
C GLY A 834 -23.77 -11.49 17.08
N ASN A 835 -24.89 -11.51 16.36
CA ASN A 835 -25.06 -10.77 15.11
C ASN A 835 -25.95 -9.51 15.27
N SER A 836 -26.86 -9.49 16.26
CA SER A 836 -27.77 -8.36 16.50
C SER A 836 -27.25 -7.32 17.51
N VAL A 837 -26.26 -7.67 18.35
CA VAL A 837 -25.71 -6.76 19.37
C VAL A 837 -24.96 -5.56 18.78
N VAL A 838 -24.35 -5.72 17.59
CA VAL A 838 -23.63 -4.63 16.89
C VAL A 838 -24.55 -3.47 16.52
N SER A 839 -25.84 -3.74 16.25
CA SER A 839 -26.85 -2.73 15.89
C SER A 839 -27.58 -2.12 17.09
N GLN A 840 -27.12 -2.36 18.34
CA GLN A 840 -27.79 -1.84 19.53
C GLN A 840 -27.29 -0.46 19.95
N GLY A 841 -28.22 0.37 20.45
CA GLY A 841 -27.93 1.67 21.07
C GLY A 841 -27.35 2.70 20.11
N CYS A 842 -26.54 3.61 20.66
CA CYS A 842 -25.97 4.73 19.93
C CYS A 842 -24.88 4.31 18.94
N ASP A 843 -23.96 3.41 19.33
CA ASP A 843 -22.84 2.97 18.47
C ASP A 843 -23.38 2.26 17.21
N GLY A 844 -24.33 1.34 17.38
CA GLY A 844 -25.04 0.66 16.30
C GLY A 844 -25.90 1.56 15.41
N SER A 845 -26.15 2.80 15.84
CA SER A 845 -26.84 3.84 15.04
C SER A 845 -25.86 4.77 14.30
N GLY A 846 -24.54 4.57 14.42
CA GLY A 846 -23.52 5.46 13.88
C GLY A 846 -23.18 6.66 14.77
N GLY A 847 -23.47 6.56 16.07
CA GLY A 847 -23.17 7.56 17.09
C GLY A 847 -24.32 8.53 17.38
N CYS A 848 -24.64 8.74 18.65
CA CYS A 848 -25.69 9.68 19.06
C CYS A 848 -25.17 11.14 19.10
N PRO A 849 -26.00 12.15 18.79
CA PRO A 849 -25.76 13.53 19.21
C PRO A 849 -25.92 13.66 20.73
N ARG A 850 -25.21 14.62 21.34
CA ARG A 850 -25.25 14.88 22.80
C ARG A 850 -26.26 15.94 23.21
N LEU A 851 -26.61 16.82 22.28
CA LEU A 851 -27.55 17.92 22.49
C LEU A 851 -28.76 17.72 21.60
N GLU A 852 -29.94 17.82 22.20
CA GLU A 852 -31.20 17.83 21.47
C GLU A 852 -31.35 19.11 20.64
N ILE A 853 -32.00 19.01 19.48
CA ILE A 853 -32.27 20.17 18.62
C ILE A 853 -33.28 21.08 19.36
N PRO A 854 -33.06 22.41 19.43
CA PRO A 854 -33.98 23.29 20.16
C PRO A 854 -35.40 23.29 19.57
N ALA A 855 -36.38 23.72 20.37
CA ALA A 855 -37.82 23.63 20.03
C ALA A 855 -38.26 24.44 18.78
N ASN A 856 -37.40 25.32 18.25
CA ASN A 856 -37.57 25.98 16.95
C ASN A 856 -37.29 25.06 15.74
N GLY A 857 -36.78 23.84 15.98
CA GLY A 857 -36.40 22.85 14.96
C GLY A 857 -35.02 23.07 14.33
N THR A 858 -34.23 24.07 14.75
CA THR A 858 -32.93 24.39 14.14
C THR A 858 -31.86 24.84 15.14
N PHE A 859 -30.61 24.41 14.92
CA PHE A 859 -29.44 24.89 15.67
C PHE A 859 -28.53 25.81 14.83
N GLY A 860 -27.76 26.66 15.51
CA GLY A 860 -26.95 27.72 14.90
C GLY A 860 -27.61 29.10 14.92
N PRO A 861 -26.99 30.13 14.31
CA PRO A 861 -27.62 31.44 14.14
C PRO A 861 -28.85 31.38 13.23
N SER A 862 -29.77 32.34 13.39
CA SER A 862 -31.03 32.44 12.64
C SER A 862 -30.87 32.93 11.20
N SER A 863 -29.70 33.48 10.86
CA SER A 863 -29.33 33.89 9.50
C SER A 863 -27.83 33.68 9.27
N TRP A 864 -27.43 33.62 8.00
CA TRP A 864 -26.07 33.38 7.57
C TRP A 864 -25.81 34.16 6.28
N SER A 865 -25.06 35.26 6.39
CA SER A 865 -24.64 36.08 5.25
C SER A 865 -23.51 35.42 4.45
N SER A 866 -23.48 35.71 3.15
CA SER A 866 -22.45 35.29 2.19
C SER A 866 -21.09 35.95 2.41
#